data_AF-A0A8H7WMJ2-F1
#
_entry.id   AF-A0A8H7WMJ2-F1
#
_cell.length_a   1.000
_cell.length_b   1.000
_cell.length_c   1.000
_cell.angle_alpha   90.00
_cell.angle_beta   90.00
_cell.angle_gamma   90.00
#
_symmetry.space_group_name_H-M   'P 1'
#
loop_
_entity.id
_entity.type
_entity.pdbx_description
1 polymer ?
#
loop_
_entity_poly.entity_id
_entity_poly.type
_entity_poly.pdbx_seq_one_letter_code
_entity_poly.pdbx_strand_id
1 'polypeptide(L)'
;MAKRVCIIGAGPSGLVAAKSLTEPSPTPPKFHITIFDAKPRIGGLWPLNTQDDGLVNPEMCTNQSRHTVSFSDLAWGADEPRFPKAWMVGGYLRRYVESYGGKWDFKLGCRVERVNSRDGEGWKVWVKREGGGEEEEVMHFDYMIVATGFFGKSKMPQGLDKANVPIAHSSQIRDIKDLISSADGKATGKGRKIVVVGGQMSGVETAAAIAMQISSAANTPGDTSIEDAGSYVVTHLVQKPVWVMPLFFPADPVLERDGVKEKNRSPNFLPLDLVSYNICWRPEGTVQNTSGHITTAAAALTHGFMETYTGSNQTEFGPALRVVGETKTEPPLLACSDQYMEFVRHKKIDVFTGRMVEAIGDSITISSPSGDIETITDVAAIVCATGFGASPSIDFLPTDVLETLNFDATDDGFPLALNVHTTISKEIPSLGFVGFYRSPYWGVMEMQARFLAKLWSGDEKAKMVLGEDTTMQTMMKLRKDPRRAQFPMGDYAYLMESFAEILGIQRSEPSSSSPGARTGIITPYRYTYPSVTPAQNMEIKLALGEHYSTFHASLQKARFVPRAVFRGLQGIWTLNRTITSRIATFPSGTLIGTASLLPRNPTDTPTQTKPTPNPTSSSQPPPSSSPTITSGPTCSKPPSTPSADLEYLYFEEGQFLTSFGATMNAKRSYVYRYFEETDCIDLWFAKQDYLTADYFFHRVEFRVPDGGGGKRAGEPWRAVSSHLCIEDMYDVSYEFYFGGATLESWTAEYTVKGPQKDYTIRNVYTRPTLV
;
A
#
# COMPACT_ATOMS: atom_id res chain seq x y z
N MET A 1 -35.20 29.50 3.73
CA MET A 1 -33.76 29.62 4.07
C MET A 1 -33.10 28.28 3.85
N ALA A 2 -31.82 28.27 3.44
CA ALA A 2 -31.05 27.04 3.33
C ALA A 2 -30.95 26.36 4.70
N LYS A 3 -31.07 25.03 4.73
CA LYS A 3 -30.91 24.22 5.94
C LYS A 3 -29.43 24.19 6.34
N ARG A 4 -29.12 24.41 7.61
CA ARG A 4 -27.74 24.43 8.12
C ARG A 4 -27.27 23.01 8.42
N VAL A 5 -26.13 22.62 7.88
CA VAL A 5 -25.54 21.29 8.10
C VAL A 5 -24.20 21.44 8.80
N CYS A 6 -24.05 20.78 9.94
CA CYS A 6 -22.77 20.62 10.62
C CYS A 6 -22.07 19.37 10.10
N ILE A 7 -20.83 19.49 9.66
CA ILE A 7 -19.98 18.35 9.32
C ILE A 7 -18.81 18.34 10.30
N ILE A 8 -18.61 17.22 11.00
CA ILE A 8 -17.53 17.04 11.99
C ILE A 8 -16.44 16.19 11.37
N GLY A 9 -15.32 16.81 11.02
CA GLY A 9 -14.16 16.24 10.34
C GLY A 9 -13.95 16.85 8.94
N ALA A 10 -12.75 17.35 8.65
CA ALA A 10 -12.32 17.90 7.36
C ALA A 10 -11.35 16.95 6.62
N GLY A 11 -11.49 15.64 6.84
CA GLY A 11 -10.87 14.59 6.04
C GLY A 11 -11.66 14.26 4.76
N PRO A 12 -11.26 13.22 3.99
CA PRO A 12 -11.93 12.84 2.74
C PRO A 12 -13.46 12.74 2.86
N SER A 13 -13.93 12.10 3.92
CA SER A 13 -15.37 11.90 4.19
C SER A 13 -16.14 13.21 4.37
N GLY A 14 -15.58 14.17 5.11
CA GLY A 14 -16.25 15.45 5.33
C GLY A 14 -16.24 16.35 4.09
N LEU A 15 -15.14 16.33 3.35
CA LEU A 15 -15.01 17.11 2.11
C LEU A 15 -15.96 16.61 1.02
N VAL A 16 -16.09 15.29 0.83
CA VAL A 16 -17.03 14.74 -0.15
C VAL A 16 -18.49 14.87 0.31
N ALA A 17 -18.75 14.85 1.62
CA ALA A 17 -20.07 15.15 2.19
C ALA A 17 -20.48 16.60 1.91
N ALA A 18 -19.59 17.56 2.16
CA ALA A 18 -19.82 18.97 1.87
C ALA A 18 -20.15 19.18 0.39
N LYS A 19 -19.30 18.63 -0.49
CA LYS A 19 -19.52 18.70 -1.94
C LYS A 19 -20.86 18.12 -2.36
N SER A 20 -21.23 16.94 -1.87
CA SER A 20 -22.46 16.25 -2.24
C SER A 20 -23.73 16.98 -1.79
N LEU A 21 -23.66 17.74 -0.69
CA LEU A 21 -24.77 18.59 -0.25
C LEU A 21 -24.85 19.92 -1.01
N THR A 22 -23.71 20.42 -1.52
CA THR A 22 -23.69 21.67 -2.28
C THR A 22 -23.90 21.51 -3.78
N GLU A 23 -23.61 20.34 -4.36
CA GLU A 23 -23.65 20.10 -5.80
C GLU A 23 -24.60 18.95 -6.22
N PRO A 24 -25.41 19.11 -7.29
CA PRO A 24 -25.51 20.31 -8.13
C PRO A 24 -26.09 21.47 -7.34
N SER A 25 -25.58 22.69 -7.51
CA SER A 25 -26.00 23.88 -6.76
C SER A 25 -27.37 24.41 -7.23
N PRO A 26 -28.51 24.02 -6.61
CA PRO A 26 -29.79 24.64 -6.95
C PRO A 26 -29.75 26.13 -6.57
N THR A 27 -30.52 26.95 -7.30
CA THR A 27 -30.74 28.35 -6.95
C THR A 27 -32.20 28.50 -6.53
N PRO A 28 -32.50 28.84 -5.26
CA PRO A 28 -31.58 29.09 -4.14
C PRO A 28 -30.94 27.79 -3.57
N PRO A 29 -29.80 27.89 -2.86
CA PRO A 29 -29.14 26.73 -2.27
C PRO A 29 -30.04 26.06 -1.21
N LYS A 30 -30.08 24.73 -1.23
CA LYS A 30 -30.83 23.94 -0.24
C LYS A 30 -30.14 23.86 1.11
N PHE A 31 -28.80 23.78 1.12
CA PHE A 31 -28.00 23.59 2.32
C PHE A 31 -26.91 24.64 2.45
N HIS A 32 -26.60 25.01 3.69
CA HIS A 32 -25.45 25.83 4.06
C HIS A 32 -24.55 24.99 4.97
N ILE A 33 -23.27 24.85 4.59
CA ILE A 33 -22.36 23.85 5.17
C ILE A 33 -21.34 24.52 6.06
N THR A 34 -21.22 24.03 7.29
CA THR A 34 -20.11 24.37 8.21
C THR A 34 -19.34 23.11 8.55
N ILE A 35 -18.04 23.11 8.31
CA ILE A 35 -17.13 21.98 8.56
C ILE A 35 -16.24 22.32 9.75
N PHE A 36 -16.28 21.49 10.80
CA PHE A 36 -15.40 21.58 11.96
C PHE A 36 -14.30 20.54 11.86
N ASP A 37 -13.07 20.91 12.21
CA ASP A 37 -12.00 19.94 12.46
C ASP A 37 -11.17 20.38 13.65
N ALA A 38 -10.82 19.43 14.52
CA ALA A 38 -9.99 19.69 15.68
C ALA A 38 -8.55 20.09 15.28
N LYS A 39 -8.07 19.62 14.12
CA LYS A 39 -6.75 20.01 13.60
C LYS A 39 -6.85 21.37 12.89
N PRO A 40 -5.77 22.18 12.88
CA PRO A 40 -5.72 23.45 12.15
C PRO A 40 -5.56 23.28 10.62
N ARG A 41 -5.84 22.09 10.09
CA ARG A 41 -5.66 21.72 8.67
C ARG A 41 -6.73 20.72 8.21
N ILE A 42 -7.00 20.70 6.92
CA ILE A 42 -7.77 19.62 6.27
C ILE A 42 -6.96 18.32 6.18
N GLY A 43 -7.59 17.27 5.64
CA GLY A 43 -6.96 16.01 5.26
C GLY A 43 -7.19 14.87 6.25
N GLY A 44 -7.50 15.20 7.51
CA GLY A 44 -7.80 14.23 8.56
C GLY A 44 -6.59 13.32 8.86
N LEU A 45 -6.72 12.04 8.49
CA LEU A 45 -5.65 11.04 8.58
C LEU A 45 -4.48 11.37 7.65
N TRP A 46 -4.76 11.94 6.49
CA TRP A 46 -3.78 12.15 5.44
C TRP A 46 -2.97 13.42 5.73
N PRO A 47 -1.63 13.31 5.75
CA PRO A 47 -0.76 14.47 5.93
C PRO A 47 -0.78 15.37 4.69
N LEU A 48 -0.51 16.66 4.86
CA LEU A 48 -0.53 17.63 3.74
C LEU A 48 0.85 17.90 3.13
N ASN A 49 1.91 17.43 3.78
CA ASN A 49 3.30 17.54 3.37
C ASN A 49 4.14 16.48 4.09
N THR A 50 5.42 16.40 3.78
CA THR A 50 6.35 15.37 4.29
C THR A 50 6.76 15.56 5.76
N GLN A 51 6.48 16.72 6.36
CA GLN A 51 6.87 17.07 7.74
C GLN A 51 5.72 16.93 8.75
N ASP A 52 4.56 16.47 8.28
CA ASP A 52 3.37 16.30 9.11
C ASP A 52 3.56 15.11 10.07
N ASP A 53 3.36 15.35 11.36
CA ASP A 53 3.59 14.41 12.45
C ASP A 53 2.33 13.65 12.90
N GLY A 54 1.30 13.60 12.05
CA GLY A 54 0.03 12.92 12.31
C GLY A 54 0.10 11.39 12.53
N LEU A 55 -1.01 10.67 12.40
CA LEU A 55 -1.01 9.22 12.69
C LEU A 55 -0.32 8.36 11.62
N VAL A 56 -0.18 8.89 10.39
CA VAL A 56 0.38 8.18 9.24
C VAL A 56 1.71 8.79 8.88
N ASN A 57 2.70 7.94 8.63
CA ASN A 57 3.98 8.38 8.05
C ASN A 57 3.72 9.02 6.68
N PRO A 58 4.11 10.28 6.45
CA PRO A 58 3.91 10.96 5.18
C PRO A 58 4.45 10.20 3.96
N GLU A 59 5.56 9.47 4.12
CA GLU A 59 6.22 8.73 3.05
C GLU A 59 5.59 7.36 2.75
N MET A 60 4.66 6.88 3.58
CA MET A 60 3.98 5.61 3.36
C MET A 60 3.06 5.70 2.13
N CYS A 61 3.12 4.69 1.25
CA CYS A 61 2.23 4.60 0.10
C CYS A 61 0.84 4.08 0.47
N THR A 62 -0.16 4.41 -0.34
CA THR A 62 -1.49 3.79 -0.25
C THR A 62 -1.40 2.31 -0.59
N ASN A 63 -2.25 1.50 0.05
CA ASN A 63 -2.41 0.07 -0.26
C ASN A 63 -3.37 -0.18 -1.44
N GLN A 64 -4.01 0.87 -1.95
CA GLN A 64 -4.89 0.89 -3.11
C GLN A 64 -4.36 1.90 -4.13
N SER A 65 -4.61 1.66 -5.41
CA SER A 65 -4.10 2.54 -6.46
C SER A 65 -4.82 3.88 -6.49
N ARG A 66 -4.21 4.85 -7.15
CA ARG A 66 -4.81 6.17 -7.44
C ARG A 66 -6.18 6.08 -8.12
N HIS A 67 -6.50 4.95 -8.77
CA HIS A 67 -7.80 4.75 -9.43
C HIS A 67 -8.96 4.58 -8.44
N THR A 68 -8.72 4.02 -7.25
CA THR A 68 -9.77 3.79 -6.24
C THR A 68 -9.63 4.68 -5.02
N VAL A 69 -8.44 5.24 -4.78
CA VAL A 69 -8.22 6.37 -3.86
C VAL A 69 -8.50 7.69 -4.60
N SER A 70 -9.72 7.86 -5.11
CA SER A 70 -10.14 9.06 -5.83
C SER A 70 -11.63 9.34 -5.61
N PHE A 71 -12.05 10.57 -5.88
CA PHE A 71 -13.47 10.93 -6.04
C PHE A 71 -13.84 10.92 -7.52
N SER A 72 -15.12 10.71 -7.81
CA SER A 72 -15.61 10.47 -9.16
C SER A 72 -15.36 11.60 -10.15
N ASP A 73 -15.14 12.83 -9.68
CA ASP A 73 -15.04 14.04 -10.48
C ASP A 73 -13.77 14.87 -10.22
N LEU A 74 -12.68 14.22 -9.78
CA LEU A 74 -11.34 14.81 -9.76
C LEU A 74 -10.29 13.75 -10.05
N ALA A 75 -9.54 13.91 -11.15
CA ALA A 75 -8.48 13.00 -11.53
C ALA A 75 -7.19 13.25 -10.71
N TRP A 76 -6.40 12.18 -10.59
CA TRP A 76 -4.99 12.30 -10.24
C TRP A 76 -4.21 12.88 -11.44
N GLY A 77 -3.14 13.62 -11.15
CA GLY A 77 -2.19 14.07 -12.15
C GLY A 77 -1.52 12.89 -12.85
N ALA A 78 -1.17 13.08 -14.13
CA ALA A 78 -0.58 12.02 -14.95
C ALA A 78 0.69 11.42 -14.33
N ASP A 79 1.54 12.29 -13.78
CA ASP A 79 2.87 11.97 -13.23
C ASP A 79 2.83 11.54 -11.76
N GLU A 80 1.67 11.51 -11.10
CA GLU A 80 1.58 11.06 -9.70
C GLU A 80 1.78 9.53 -9.62
N PRO A 81 2.42 8.99 -8.57
CA PRO A 81 2.67 7.55 -8.45
C PRO A 81 1.40 6.70 -8.53
N ARG A 82 1.55 5.43 -8.91
CA ARG A 82 0.38 4.52 -9.03
C ARG A 82 -0.25 4.22 -7.68
N PHE A 83 0.59 4.17 -6.66
CA PHE A 83 0.24 4.11 -5.24
C PHE A 83 0.78 5.37 -4.56
N PRO A 84 0.01 6.48 -4.53
CA PRO A 84 0.49 7.75 -4.00
C PRO A 84 0.98 7.64 -2.55
N LYS A 85 2.00 8.43 -2.20
CA LYS A 85 2.41 8.61 -0.80
C LYS A 85 1.32 9.35 -0.02
N ALA A 86 1.27 9.14 1.29
CA ALA A 86 0.23 9.68 2.14
C ALA A 86 0.14 11.22 2.06
N TRP A 87 1.28 11.92 1.92
CA TRP A 87 1.28 13.37 1.75
C TRP A 87 0.72 13.83 0.39
N MET A 88 0.88 13.00 -0.66
CA MET A 88 0.32 13.26 -1.98
C MET A 88 -1.21 13.15 -1.98
N VAL A 89 -1.77 12.24 -1.15
CA VAL A 89 -3.21 12.20 -0.89
C VAL A 89 -3.70 13.50 -0.24
N GLY A 90 -2.93 14.09 0.67
CA GLY A 90 -3.21 15.43 1.18
C GLY A 90 -3.19 16.50 0.08
N GLY A 91 -2.26 16.41 -0.87
CA GLY A 91 -2.22 17.25 -2.07
C GLY A 91 -3.48 17.12 -2.94
N TYR A 92 -3.94 15.89 -3.19
CA TYR A 92 -5.19 15.61 -3.89
C TYR A 92 -6.40 16.26 -3.20
N LEU A 93 -6.51 16.13 -1.87
CA LEU A 93 -7.59 16.73 -1.09
C LEU A 93 -7.56 18.26 -1.11
N ARG A 94 -6.36 18.86 -1.15
CA ARG A 94 -6.20 20.31 -1.31
C ARG A 94 -6.76 20.77 -2.66
N ARG A 95 -6.42 20.10 -3.76
CA ARG A 95 -7.00 20.39 -5.09
C ARG A 95 -8.53 20.25 -5.08
N TYR A 96 -9.05 19.25 -4.36
CA TYR A 96 -10.50 19.05 -4.20
C TYR A 96 -11.17 20.24 -3.50
N VAL A 97 -10.55 20.76 -2.43
CA VAL A 97 -11.04 21.98 -1.74
C VAL A 97 -10.91 23.22 -2.61
N GLU A 98 -9.83 23.38 -3.37
CA GLU A 98 -9.69 24.49 -4.32
C GLU A 98 -10.80 24.47 -5.40
N SER A 99 -11.22 23.27 -5.82
CA SER A 99 -12.25 23.09 -6.84
C SER A 99 -13.67 23.34 -6.34
N TYR A 100 -13.99 22.89 -5.11
CA TYR A 100 -15.37 22.83 -4.62
C TYR A 100 -15.62 23.63 -3.33
N GLY A 101 -14.57 23.97 -2.59
CA GLY A 101 -14.66 24.44 -1.20
C GLY A 101 -15.03 25.90 -1.00
N GLY A 102 -15.08 26.70 -2.06
CA GLY A 102 -15.34 28.15 -1.97
C GLY A 102 -16.71 28.55 -1.38
N LYS A 103 -17.62 27.60 -1.19
CA LYS A 103 -18.97 27.81 -0.62
C LYS A 103 -19.13 27.25 0.81
N TRP A 104 -18.08 26.69 1.41
CA TRP A 104 -18.16 26.01 2.70
C TRP A 104 -17.52 26.85 3.80
N ASP A 105 -18.14 26.87 4.97
CA ASP A 105 -17.60 27.55 6.14
C ASP A 105 -16.67 26.61 6.91
N PHE A 106 -15.37 26.76 6.72
CA PHE A 106 -14.36 26.00 7.46
C PHE A 106 -14.09 26.58 8.84
N LYS A 107 -14.16 25.72 9.87
CA LYS A 107 -13.79 25.99 11.26
C LYS A 107 -12.72 24.97 11.66
N LEU A 108 -11.50 25.19 11.19
CA LEU A 108 -10.31 24.37 11.51
C LEU A 108 -9.70 24.82 12.84
N GLY A 109 -9.05 23.89 13.56
CA GLY A 109 -8.58 24.12 14.93
C GLY A 109 -9.74 24.31 15.91
N CYS A 110 -10.91 23.76 15.60
CA CYS A 110 -12.13 23.88 16.37
C CYS A 110 -12.68 22.48 16.66
N ARG A 111 -12.50 22.01 17.90
CA ARG A 111 -12.99 20.72 18.37
C ARG A 111 -14.45 20.82 18.75
N VAL A 112 -15.29 19.91 18.25
CA VAL A 112 -16.64 19.71 18.78
C VAL A 112 -16.52 18.89 20.05
N GLU A 113 -16.90 19.47 21.20
CA GLU A 113 -16.76 18.79 22.50
C GLU A 113 -18.01 17.99 22.87
N ARG A 114 -19.18 18.50 22.51
CA ARG A 114 -20.47 17.83 22.76
C ARG A 114 -21.56 18.37 21.86
N VAL A 115 -22.59 17.55 21.68
CA VAL A 115 -23.82 17.92 20.97
C VAL A 115 -25.05 17.56 21.78
N ASN A 116 -26.17 18.20 21.48
CA ASN A 116 -27.46 17.86 22.06
C ASN A 116 -28.52 17.98 20.96
N SER A 117 -29.35 16.94 20.82
CA SER A 117 -30.52 16.99 19.96
C SER A 117 -31.60 17.83 20.63
N ARG A 118 -32.14 18.81 19.92
CA ARG A 118 -33.36 19.51 20.36
C ARG A 118 -34.54 18.68 19.88
N ASP A 119 -35.46 18.32 20.78
CA ASP A 119 -36.67 17.54 20.51
C ASP A 119 -37.35 17.88 19.16
N GLY A 120 -36.96 17.20 18.07
CA GLY A 120 -37.45 17.46 16.71
C GLY A 120 -36.97 18.75 16.02
N GLU A 121 -36.12 19.58 16.64
CA GLU A 121 -35.74 20.94 16.15
C GLU A 121 -34.28 21.08 15.68
N GLY A 122 -33.53 19.98 15.56
CA GLY A 122 -32.14 19.98 15.07
C GLY A 122 -31.10 19.80 16.18
N TRP A 123 -29.89 20.35 15.98
CA TRP A 123 -28.70 20.08 16.78
C TRP A 123 -28.12 21.35 17.38
N LYS A 124 -27.79 21.30 18.67
CA LYS A 124 -26.97 22.30 19.35
C LYS A 124 -25.55 21.73 19.50
N VAL A 125 -24.55 22.48 19.04
CA VAL A 125 -23.15 22.04 18.92
C VAL A 125 -22.26 22.99 19.71
N TRP A 126 -21.50 22.45 20.66
CA TRP A 126 -20.53 23.20 21.45
C TRP A 126 -19.13 22.96 20.91
N VAL A 127 -18.43 24.06 20.64
CA VAL A 127 -17.16 24.05 19.92
C VAL A 127 -16.11 24.79 20.74
N LYS A 128 -14.95 24.15 20.90
CA LYS A 128 -13.78 24.73 21.55
C LYS A 128 -12.70 25.00 20.52
N ARG A 129 -12.18 26.22 20.51
CA ARG A 129 -11.07 26.61 19.63
C ARG A 129 -9.72 26.28 20.27
N GLU A 130 -8.83 25.68 19.50
CA GLU A 130 -7.45 25.42 19.91
C GLU A 130 -6.74 26.73 20.24
N GLY A 131 -6.07 26.79 21.40
CA GLY A 131 -5.43 28.00 21.93
C GLY A 131 -6.40 29.09 22.39
N GLY A 132 -7.72 28.86 22.32
CA GLY A 132 -8.73 29.72 22.92
C GLY A 132 -8.83 29.51 24.44
N GLY A 133 -9.58 30.40 25.12
CA GLY A 133 -9.93 30.23 26.53
C GLY A 133 -10.86 29.03 26.78
N GLU A 134 -11.38 28.91 28.00
CA GLU A 134 -12.32 27.82 28.35
C GLU A 134 -13.74 28.01 27.77
N GLU A 135 -14.03 29.14 27.12
CA GLU A 135 -15.34 29.42 26.56
C GLU A 135 -15.66 28.56 25.33
N GLU A 136 -16.77 27.82 25.39
CA GLU A 136 -17.33 27.08 24.27
C GLU A 136 -18.22 28.01 23.41
N GLU A 137 -18.00 28.03 22.09
CA GLU A 137 -18.93 28.65 21.15
C GLU A 137 -20.11 27.69 20.89
N VAL A 138 -21.33 28.23 20.86
CA VAL A 138 -22.56 27.45 20.67
C VAL A 138 -23.19 27.76 19.33
N MET A 139 -23.38 26.73 18.51
CA MET A 139 -24.00 26.84 17.19
C MET A 139 -25.20 25.91 17.05
N HIS A 140 -26.08 26.23 16.10
CA HIS A 140 -27.33 25.49 15.86
C HIS A 140 -27.42 25.06 14.39
N PHE A 141 -27.82 23.81 14.18
CA PHE A 141 -27.88 23.18 12.85
C PHE A 141 -29.15 22.36 12.69
N ASP A 142 -29.63 22.22 11.45
CA ASP A 142 -30.77 21.34 11.14
C ASP A 142 -30.32 19.87 11.02
N TYR A 143 -29.15 19.65 10.43
CA TYR A 143 -28.58 18.33 10.18
C TYR A 143 -27.14 18.24 10.66
N MET A 144 -26.69 17.03 10.97
CA MET A 144 -25.30 16.76 11.36
C MET A 144 -24.75 15.56 10.59
N ILE A 145 -23.50 15.65 10.14
CA ILE A 145 -22.72 14.54 9.57
C ILE A 145 -21.50 14.30 10.45
N VAL A 146 -21.35 13.08 10.93
CA VAL A 146 -20.13 12.58 11.57
C VAL A 146 -19.20 12.04 10.48
N ALA A 147 -18.08 12.73 10.28
CA ALA A 147 -17.03 12.42 9.31
C ALA A 147 -15.64 12.37 9.99
N THR A 148 -15.62 12.00 11.27
CA THR A 148 -14.42 12.00 12.14
C THR A 148 -13.46 10.85 11.84
N GLY A 149 -13.87 9.90 11.02
CA GLY A 149 -13.09 8.70 10.70
C GLY A 149 -13.08 7.67 11.83
N PHE A 150 -12.49 6.51 11.55
CA PHE A 150 -12.58 5.32 12.40
C PHE A 150 -11.38 5.13 13.35
N PHE A 151 -10.28 5.85 13.12
CA PHE A 151 -9.02 5.68 13.85
C PHE A 151 -8.89 6.72 14.98
N GLY A 152 -9.54 6.45 16.12
CA GLY A 152 -9.47 7.29 17.32
C GLY A 152 -8.18 7.07 18.12
N LYS A 153 -8.29 6.43 19.29
CA LYS A 153 -7.15 6.20 20.20
C LYS A 153 -6.42 4.90 19.85
N SER A 154 -5.09 4.93 19.82
CA SER A 154 -4.26 3.73 19.65
C SER A 154 -4.52 2.71 20.75
N LYS A 155 -4.59 1.43 20.38
CA LYS A 155 -4.77 0.33 21.33
C LYS A 155 -3.41 -0.21 21.72
N MET A 156 -3.09 -0.17 23.01
CA MET A 156 -1.92 -0.83 23.56
C MET A 156 -2.36 -2.11 24.29
N PRO A 157 -1.70 -3.27 24.06
CA PRO A 157 -1.99 -4.47 24.82
C PRO A 157 -1.58 -4.30 26.29
N GLN A 158 -2.21 -5.06 27.18
CA GLN A 158 -1.83 -5.12 28.60
C GLN A 158 -0.52 -5.91 28.79
N GLY A 159 0.08 -5.83 29.98
CA GLY A 159 1.26 -6.62 30.33
C GLY A 159 2.59 -6.05 29.85
N LEU A 160 2.63 -4.78 29.44
CA LEU A 160 3.84 -4.10 28.97
C LEU A 160 4.63 -3.37 30.08
N ASP A 161 4.04 -3.21 31.27
CA ASP A 161 4.56 -2.33 32.33
C ASP A 161 5.92 -2.75 32.90
N LYS A 162 6.28 -4.03 32.75
CA LYS A 162 7.54 -4.61 33.25
C LYS A 162 8.61 -4.77 32.16
N ALA A 163 8.34 -4.32 30.93
CA ALA A 163 9.32 -4.32 29.87
C ALA A 163 10.43 -3.31 30.18
N ASN A 164 11.68 -3.71 29.96
CA ASN A 164 12.86 -2.85 30.06
C ASN A 164 13.46 -2.59 28.67
N VAL A 165 12.59 -2.39 27.69
CA VAL A 165 12.91 -2.11 26.28
C VAL A 165 11.97 -1.02 25.76
N PRO A 166 12.37 -0.24 24.75
CA PRO A 166 11.50 0.73 24.10
C PRO A 166 10.22 0.09 23.54
N ILE A 167 9.09 0.76 23.78
CA ILE A 167 7.77 0.34 23.30
C ILE A 167 7.13 1.51 22.55
N ALA A 168 6.53 1.22 21.39
CA ALA A 168 5.74 2.19 20.65
C ALA A 168 4.52 1.56 19.99
N HIS A 169 3.48 2.35 19.78
CA HIS A 169 2.43 1.99 18.83
C HIS A 169 2.94 2.22 17.40
N SER A 170 2.50 1.42 16.43
CA SER A 170 2.98 1.54 15.03
C SER A 170 2.82 2.93 14.43
N SER A 171 1.78 3.68 14.83
CA SER A 171 1.54 5.06 14.36
C SER A 171 2.57 6.09 14.84
N GLN A 172 3.33 5.77 15.89
CA GLN A 172 4.36 6.64 16.45
C GLN A 172 5.73 6.42 15.79
N ILE A 173 5.88 5.34 15.01
CA ILE A 173 7.15 4.99 14.37
C ILE A 173 7.26 5.63 13.00
N ARG A 174 8.42 6.25 12.77
CA ARG A 174 8.86 6.78 11.47
C ARG A 174 10.13 6.07 11.05
N ASP A 175 11.11 6.08 11.95
CA ASP A 175 12.40 5.42 11.79
C ASP A 175 12.65 4.54 13.02
N ILE A 176 13.03 3.28 12.81
CA ILE A 176 13.25 2.32 13.88
C ILE A 176 14.46 2.67 14.73
N LYS A 177 15.44 3.39 14.16
CA LYS A 177 16.62 3.84 14.91
C LYS A 177 16.24 4.68 16.13
N ASP A 178 15.10 5.38 16.08
CA ASP A 178 14.62 6.20 17.19
C ASP A 178 14.29 5.36 18.44
N LEU A 179 14.06 4.06 18.28
CA LEU A 179 13.91 3.11 19.38
C LEU A 179 15.23 2.40 19.74
N ILE A 180 15.98 1.93 18.73
CA ILE A 180 17.08 0.97 18.97
C ILE A 180 18.48 1.60 18.98
N SER A 181 18.60 2.88 18.61
CA SER A 181 19.89 3.59 18.51
C SER A 181 19.93 4.86 19.35
N SER A 182 21.09 5.18 19.91
CA SER A 182 21.40 6.52 20.42
C SER A 182 21.72 7.49 19.29
N ALA A 183 21.83 8.78 19.60
CA ALA A 183 22.13 9.83 18.61
C ALA A 183 23.47 9.63 17.87
N ASP A 184 24.44 8.92 18.45
CA ASP A 184 25.70 8.53 17.82
C ASP A 184 25.64 7.17 17.10
N GLY A 185 24.44 6.59 16.94
CA GLY A 185 24.19 5.36 16.19
C GLY A 185 24.43 4.06 16.96
N LYS A 186 24.86 4.14 18.22
CA LYS A 186 25.11 2.95 19.05
C LYS A 186 23.83 2.28 19.49
N ALA A 187 23.85 0.96 19.63
CA ALA A 187 22.70 0.22 20.12
C ALA A 187 22.33 0.64 21.56
N THR A 188 21.05 0.90 21.81
CA THR A 188 20.54 1.25 23.15
C THR A 188 20.48 0.05 24.10
N GLY A 189 20.57 -1.16 23.55
CA GLY A 189 20.54 -2.41 24.30
C GLY A 189 21.29 -3.56 23.60
N LYS A 190 21.34 -4.71 24.28
CA LYS A 190 21.96 -5.93 23.76
C LYS A 190 21.03 -6.74 22.85
N GLY A 191 19.72 -6.56 23.00
CA GLY A 191 18.69 -7.20 22.19
C GLY A 191 18.92 -7.01 20.70
N ARG A 192 18.58 -8.01 19.89
CA ARG A 192 18.59 -7.95 18.41
C ARG A 192 17.26 -8.30 17.77
N LYS A 193 16.22 -8.60 18.55
CA LYS A 193 14.86 -8.86 18.03
C LYS A 193 13.94 -7.68 18.19
N ILE A 194 13.32 -7.24 17.11
CA ILE A 194 12.29 -6.19 17.16
C ILE A 194 10.93 -6.87 17.03
N VAL A 195 10.15 -6.89 18.10
CA VAL A 195 8.88 -7.63 18.12
C VAL A 195 7.74 -6.75 17.65
N VAL A 196 7.08 -7.14 16.56
CA VAL A 196 5.87 -6.51 16.05
C VAL A 196 4.64 -7.31 16.50
N VAL A 197 3.74 -6.68 17.24
CA VAL A 197 2.53 -7.33 17.77
C VAL A 197 1.31 -6.97 16.92
N GLY A 198 0.72 -7.97 16.24
CA GLY A 198 -0.57 -7.87 15.56
C GLY A 198 -0.55 -8.31 14.10
N GLY A 199 -1.17 -9.44 13.77
CA GLY A 199 -1.12 -10.02 12.43
C GLY A 199 -2.16 -9.50 11.43
N GLN A 200 -2.36 -8.19 11.33
CA GLN A 200 -3.23 -7.59 10.29
C GLN A 200 -2.46 -6.56 9.47
N MET A 201 -3.15 -5.77 8.62
CA MET A 201 -2.52 -4.89 7.63
C MET A 201 -1.38 -4.03 8.20
N SER A 202 -1.61 -3.32 9.31
CA SER A 202 -0.58 -2.47 9.90
C SER A 202 0.60 -3.27 10.44
N GLY A 203 0.41 -4.46 11.00
CA GLY A 203 1.53 -5.26 11.53
C GLY A 203 2.39 -5.86 10.43
N VAL A 204 1.76 -6.36 9.35
CA VAL A 204 2.47 -6.82 8.15
C VAL A 204 3.31 -5.68 7.57
N GLU A 205 2.73 -4.51 7.36
CA GLU A 205 3.44 -3.39 6.75
C GLU A 205 4.48 -2.76 7.68
N THR A 206 4.21 -2.68 9.00
CA THR A 206 5.18 -2.22 9.99
C THR A 206 6.38 -3.15 10.06
N ALA A 207 6.16 -4.47 10.06
CA ALA A 207 7.24 -5.44 10.05
C ALA A 207 8.09 -5.35 8.78
N ALA A 208 7.46 -5.18 7.61
CA ALA A 208 8.16 -4.98 6.35
C ALA A 208 8.96 -3.67 6.33
N ALA A 209 8.38 -2.56 6.79
CA ALA A 209 9.04 -1.26 6.84
C ALA A 209 10.26 -1.27 7.77
N ILE A 210 10.14 -1.90 8.95
CA ILE A 210 11.27 -2.04 9.88
C ILE A 210 12.37 -2.91 9.26
N ALA A 211 12.02 -4.04 8.65
CA ALA A 211 12.99 -4.90 7.97
C ALA A 211 13.70 -4.16 6.81
N MET A 212 12.97 -3.32 6.07
CA MET A 212 13.53 -2.46 5.02
C MET A 212 14.52 -1.42 5.58
N GLN A 213 14.18 -0.75 6.69
CA GLN A 213 15.08 0.22 7.33
C GLN A 213 16.37 -0.44 7.83
N ILE A 214 16.25 -1.59 8.50
CA ILE A 214 17.40 -2.40 8.94
C ILE A 214 18.26 -2.83 7.75
N SER A 215 17.61 -3.36 6.70
CA SER A 215 18.29 -3.80 5.48
C SER A 215 19.00 -2.63 4.80
N SER A 216 18.39 -1.45 4.76
CA SER A 216 19.01 -0.25 4.21
C SER A 216 20.24 0.17 5.02
N ALA A 217 20.14 0.26 6.34
CA ALA A 217 21.26 0.64 7.19
C ALA A 217 22.43 -0.37 7.09
N ALA A 218 22.13 -1.66 6.95
CA ALA A 218 23.15 -2.70 6.81
C ALA A 218 23.88 -2.70 5.46
N ASN A 219 23.23 -2.20 4.39
CA ASN A 219 23.73 -2.34 3.03
C ASN A 219 24.08 -1.01 2.36
N THR A 220 23.88 0.13 3.02
CA THR A 220 24.23 1.46 2.51
C THR A 220 25.69 1.78 2.84
N PRO A 221 26.53 2.14 1.85
CA PRO A 221 27.94 2.45 2.11
C PRO A 221 28.11 3.58 3.14
N GLY A 222 28.86 3.31 4.21
CA GLY A 222 29.18 4.30 5.24
C GLY A 222 28.05 4.66 6.19
N ASP A 223 26.89 3.99 6.11
CA ASP A 223 25.82 4.17 7.09
C ASP A 223 26.22 3.60 8.45
N THR A 224 26.09 4.43 9.48
CA THR A 224 26.42 4.12 10.88
C THR A 224 25.27 4.49 11.82
N SER A 225 24.07 4.71 11.27
CA SER A 225 22.88 5.11 12.02
C SER A 225 22.34 4.02 12.95
N ILE A 226 22.65 2.75 12.66
CA ILE A 226 22.32 1.59 13.48
C ILE A 226 23.56 0.70 13.57
N GLU A 227 24.14 0.62 14.76
CA GLU A 227 25.25 -0.30 15.07
C GLU A 227 24.86 -1.75 14.78
N ASP A 228 25.70 -2.44 14.00
CA ASP A 228 25.51 -3.84 13.64
C ASP A 228 24.10 -4.14 13.09
N ALA A 229 23.58 -3.24 12.23
CA ALA A 229 22.23 -3.32 11.67
C ALA A 229 21.90 -4.72 11.12
N GLY A 230 22.85 -5.38 10.46
CA GLY A 230 22.67 -6.71 9.86
C GLY A 230 22.30 -7.82 10.85
N SER A 231 22.60 -7.64 12.14
CA SER A 231 22.28 -8.59 13.23
C SER A 231 20.82 -8.52 13.69
N TYR A 232 20.11 -7.42 13.42
CA TYR A 232 18.71 -7.29 13.83
C TYR A 232 17.78 -8.15 12.97
N VAL A 233 16.77 -8.72 13.63
CA VAL A 233 15.68 -9.48 12.99
C VAL A 233 14.34 -8.98 13.53
N VAL A 234 13.36 -8.88 12.65
CA VAL A 234 11.98 -8.57 13.05
C VAL A 234 11.28 -9.85 13.45
N THR A 235 10.65 -9.88 14.62
CA THR A 235 9.80 -11.00 15.07
C THR A 235 8.35 -10.57 15.04
N HIS A 236 7.55 -11.11 14.13
CA HIS A 236 6.16 -10.71 13.92
C HIS A 236 5.18 -11.73 14.49
N LEU A 237 4.32 -11.29 15.41
CA LEU A 237 3.29 -12.12 16.04
C LEU A 237 1.97 -12.04 15.25
N VAL A 238 1.53 -13.18 14.73
CA VAL A 238 0.25 -13.34 14.03
C VAL A 238 -0.65 -14.31 14.77
N GLN A 239 -1.98 -14.10 14.74
CA GLN A 239 -2.91 -15.00 15.43
C GLN A 239 -3.32 -16.21 14.56
N LYS A 240 -3.25 -16.06 13.24
CA LYS A 240 -3.55 -17.08 12.24
C LYS A 240 -2.87 -16.71 10.91
N PRO A 241 -2.78 -17.62 9.94
CA PRO A 241 -2.22 -17.32 8.62
C PRO A 241 -2.85 -16.10 7.96
N VAL A 242 -2.03 -15.25 7.37
CA VAL A 242 -2.42 -14.04 6.64
C VAL A 242 -1.95 -14.17 5.20
N TRP A 243 -2.84 -13.93 4.24
CA TRP A 243 -2.46 -13.77 2.84
C TRP A 243 -1.90 -12.37 2.63
N VAL A 244 -0.69 -12.29 2.09
CA VAL A 244 -0.06 -11.00 1.78
C VAL A 244 0.02 -10.82 0.27
N MET A 245 -0.75 -9.87 -0.24
CA MET A 245 -0.83 -9.57 -1.67
C MET A 245 0.18 -8.45 -2.02
N PRO A 246 1.00 -8.60 -3.07
CA PRO A 246 1.80 -7.49 -3.58
C PRO A 246 0.90 -6.41 -4.21
N LEU A 247 1.40 -5.18 -4.24
CA LEU A 247 0.66 -4.02 -4.78
C LEU A 247 0.44 -4.13 -6.29
N PHE A 248 1.34 -4.82 -6.99
CA PHE A 248 1.16 -5.19 -8.39
C PHE A 248 0.87 -6.68 -8.48
N PHE A 249 -0.33 -7.03 -8.92
CA PHE A 249 -0.91 -8.37 -8.83
C PHE A 249 -1.15 -8.95 -10.24
N PRO A 250 -0.99 -10.28 -10.43
CA PRO A 250 -1.15 -10.87 -11.76
C PRO A 250 -2.61 -10.79 -12.21
N ALA A 251 -2.83 -10.36 -13.45
CA ALA A 251 -4.16 -10.24 -14.05
C ALA A 251 -4.66 -11.59 -14.62
N ASP A 252 -3.72 -12.41 -15.11
CA ASP A 252 -3.95 -13.68 -15.81
C ASP A 252 -3.01 -14.79 -15.27
N PRO A 253 -3.07 -15.15 -13.97
CA PRO A 253 -2.12 -16.11 -13.36
C PRO A 253 -2.26 -17.54 -13.89
N VAL A 254 -3.36 -17.86 -14.57
CA VAL A 254 -3.68 -19.17 -15.12
C VAL A 254 -4.13 -18.99 -16.57
N LEU A 255 -3.63 -19.86 -17.45
CA LEU A 255 -4.12 -19.99 -18.83
C LEU A 255 -5.02 -21.22 -18.90
N GLU A 256 -6.14 -21.10 -19.60
CA GLU A 256 -7.05 -22.22 -19.87
C GLU A 256 -7.05 -22.52 -21.38
N ARG A 257 -6.70 -23.76 -21.74
CA ARG A 257 -6.74 -24.27 -23.12
C ARG A 257 -7.38 -25.65 -23.11
N ASP A 258 -8.40 -25.85 -23.94
CA ASP A 258 -9.15 -27.12 -24.04
C ASP A 258 -9.64 -27.67 -22.69
N GLY A 259 -10.02 -26.77 -21.76
CA GLY A 259 -10.48 -27.10 -20.40
C GLY A 259 -9.36 -27.45 -19.41
N VAL A 260 -8.10 -27.42 -19.83
CA VAL A 260 -6.93 -27.63 -18.96
C VAL A 260 -6.43 -26.28 -18.45
N LYS A 261 -6.35 -26.16 -17.12
CA LYS A 261 -5.80 -24.98 -16.43
C LYS A 261 -4.33 -25.19 -16.13
N GLU A 262 -3.50 -24.32 -16.67
CA GLU A 262 -2.05 -24.33 -16.45
C GLU A 262 -1.57 -23.00 -15.86
N LYS A 263 -0.50 -23.05 -15.05
CA LYS A 263 0.14 -21.83 -14.52
C LYS A 263 0.62 -20.98 -15.71
N ASN A 264 0.27 -19.70 -15.71
CA ASN A 264 0.88 -18.74 -16.64
C ASN A 264 2.27 -18.37 -16.13
N ARG A 265 3.32 -18.72 -16.88
CA ARG A 265 4.71 -18.36 -16.53
C ARG A 265 5.08 -16.91 -16.86
N SER A 266 4.22 -16.20 -17.61
CA SER A 266 4.40 -14.79 -17.99
C SER A 266 3.10 -13.97 -17.82
N PRO A 267 2.54 -13.87 -16.60
CA PRO A 267 1.33 -13.10 -16.37
C PRO A 267 1.57 -11.61 -16.62
N ASN A 268 0.56 -10.92 -17.13
CA ASN A 268 0.47 -9.46 -17.08
C ASN A 268 0.18 -9.04 -15.64
N PHE A 269 0.62 -7.84 -15.28
CA PHE A 269 0.41 -7.29 -13.93
C PHE A 269 -0.43 -6.02 -14.00
N LEU A 270 -1.20 -5.77 -12.95
CA LEU A 270 -1.98 -4.56 -12.73
C LEU A 270 -1.86 -4.16 -11.26
N PRO A 271 -2.14 -2.89 -10.90
CA PRO A 271 -2.42 -2.53 -9.52
C PRO A 271 -3.46 -3.47 -8.89
N LEU A 272 -3.22 -3.90 -7.64
CA LEU A 272 -3.97 -4.93 -6.93
C LEU A 272 -5.49 -4.73 -6.98
N ASP A 273 -5.94 -3.51 -6.71
CA ASP A 273 -7.35 -3.12 -6.72
C ASP A 273 -8.00 -3.24 -8.10
N LEU A 274 -7.23 -3.04 -9.18
CA LEU A 274 -7.68 -3.28 -10.55
C LEU A 274 -7.79 -4.77 -10.90
N VAL A 275 -7.29 -5.68 -10.07
CA VAL A 275 -7.55 -7.12 -10.21
C VAL A 275 -8.69 -7.54 -9.29
N SER A 276 -8.66 -7.10 -8.03
CA SER A 276 -9.61 -7.53 -6.99
C SER A 276 -11.01 -6.95 -7.14
N TYR A 277 -11.16 -5.77 -7.75
CA TYR A 277 -12.47 -5.12 -7.94
C TYR A 277 -13.04 -5.28 -9.35
N ASN A 278 -12.56 -6.28 -10.07
CA ASN A 278 -13.12 -6.64 -11.36
C ASN A 278 -14.50 -7.30 -11.16
N ILE A 279 -15.55 -6.65 -11.65
CA ILE A 279 -16.93 -7.13 -11.49
C ILE A 279 -17.21 -8.37 -12.33
N CYS A 280 -16.40 -8.65 -13.37
CA CYS A 280 -16.53 -9.86 -14.18
C CYS A 280 -16.34 -11.15 -13.35
N TRP A 281 -15.72 -11.06 -12.17
CA TRP A 281 -15.60 -12.20 -11.25
C TRP A 281 -16.89 -12.53 -10.49
N ARG A 282 -17.88 -11.64 -10.53
CA ARG A 282 -19.15 -11.86 -9.84
C ARG A 282 -20.11 -12.64 -10.75
N PRO A 283 -20.91 -13.57 -10.21
CA PRO A 283 -21.97 -14.24 -10.97
C PRO A 283 -22.86 -13.24 -11.70
N GLU A 284 -23.47 -13.66 -12.81
CA GLU A 284 -24.41 -12.84 -13.58
C GLU A 284 -25.60 -12.38 -12.73
N GLY A 285 -26.19 -11.24 -13.11
CA GLY A 285 -27.29 -10.59 -12.38
C GLY A 285 -26.83 -9.57 -11.34
N THR A 286 -27.74 -9.24 -10.43
CA THR A 286 -27.50 -8.27 -9.34
C THR A 286 -26.39 -8.76 -8.43
N VAL A 287 -25.38 -7.91 -8.20
CA VAL A 287 -24.26 -8.23 -7.31
C VAL A 287 -24.80 -8.52 -5.90
N GLN A 288 -24.49 -9.70 -5.39
CA GLN A 288 -24.84 -10.10 -4.02
C GLN A 288 -23.72 -9.71 -3.06
N ASN A 289 -24.07 -9.40 -1.81
CA ASN A 289 -23.09 -9.11 -0.76
C ASN A 289 -22.34 -10.40 -0.39
N THR A 290 -21.02 -10.38 -0.54
CA THR A 290 -20.13 -11.48 -0.13
C THR A 290 -19.34 -11.18 1.14
N SER A 291 -19.55 -10.01 1.75
CA SER A 291 -18.96 -9.62 3.05
C SER A 291 -19.88 -9.96 4.23
N GLY A 292 -19.37 -9.76 5.45
CA GLY A 292 -20.09 -10.07 6.68
C GLY A 292 -19.79 -11.48 7.18
N HIS A 293 -20.69 -12.45 6.97
CA HIS A 293 -20.50 -13.84 7.37
C HIS A 293 -19.79 -14.64 6.28
N ILE A 294 -18.73 -15.38 6.64
CA ILE A 294 -17.98 -16.21 5.68
C ILE A 294 -18.27 -17.69 5.94
N THR A 295 -19.03 -18.33 5.07
CA THR A 295 -19.26 -19.78 5.13
C THR A 295 -17.96 -20.56 4.88
N THR A 296 -17.90 -21.84 5.26
CA THR A 296 -16.73 -22.69 4.99
C THR A 296 -16.45 -22.85 3.50
N ALA A 297 -17.51 -22.94 2.68
CA ALA A 297 -17.40 -22.99 1.22
C ALA A 297 -16.87 -21.66 0.65
N ALA A 298 -17.36 -20.52 1.12
CA ALA A 298 -16.87 -19.21 0.68
C ALA A 298 -15.39 -18.99 1.07
N ALA A 299 -15.01 -19.40 2.29
CA ALA A 299 -13.61 -19.40 2.73
C ALA A 299 -12.74 -20.25 1.80
N ALA A 300 -13.13 -21.49 1.51
CA ALA A 300 -12.38 -22.38 0.63
C ALA A 300 -12.19 -21.79 -0.78
N LEU A 301 -13.22 -21.14 -1.33
CA LEU A 301 -13.13 -20.44 -2.61
C LEU A 301 -12.15 -19.27 -2.56
N THR A 302 -12.19 -18.45 -1.50
CA THR A 302 -11.26 -17.32 -1.35
C THR A 302 -9.83 -17.79 -1.15
N HIS A 303 -9.61 -18.83 -0.34
CA HIS A 303 -8.28 -19.43 -0.17
C HIS A 303 -7.74 -20.02 -1.47
N GLY A 304 -8.57 -20.71 -2.26
CA GLY A 304 -8.19 -21.23 -3.57
C GLY A 304 -7.85 -20.12 -4.58
N PHE A 305 -8.61 -19.02 -4.56
CA PHE A 305 -8.29 -17.82 -5.33
C PHE A 305 -6.91 -17.26 -4.92
N MET A 306 -6.67 -17.05 -3.62
CA MET A 306 -5.41 -16.50 -3.12
C MET A 306 -4.23 -17.42 -3.42
N GLU A 307 -4.38 -18.74 -3.26
CA GLU A 307 -3.34 -19.73 -3.60
C GLU A 307 -2.97 -19.66 -5.09
N THR A 308 -3.96 -19.51 -5.96
CA THR A 308 -3.76 -19.38 -7.41
C THR A 308 -3.01 -18.10 -7.77
N TYR A 309 -3.46 -16.95 -7.25
CA TYR A 309 -2.92 -15.65 -7.64
C TYR A 309 -1.59 -15.31 -6.98
N THR A 310 -1.35 -15.75 -5.74
CA THR A 310 -0.03 -15.63 -5.12
C THR A 310 0.96 -16.68 -5.65
N GLY A 311 0.44 -17.81 -6.14
CA GLY A 311 1.19 -18.93 -6.70
C GLY A 311 1.62 -19.97 -5.68
N SER A 312 1.19 -19.83 -4.42
CA SER A 312 1.59 -20.70 -3.31
C SER A 312 0.50 -20.77 -2.24
N ASN A 313 0.51 -21.84 -1.44
CA ASN A 313 -0.24 -21.96 -0.18
C ASN A 313 0.55 -21.42 1.04
N GLN A 314 1.65 -20.70 0.78
CA GLN A 314 2.55 -20.08 1.74
C GLN A 314 3.35 -21.06 2.64
N THR A 315 3.41 -22.35 2.32
CA THR A 315 4.18 -23.34 3.11
C THR A 315 5.66 -23.00 3.17
N GLU A 316 6.21 -22.39 2.12
CA GLU A 316 7.61 -21.99 2.02
C GLU A 316 8.00 -20.83 2.94
N PHE A 317 7.03 -20.15 3.54
CA PHE A 317 7.27 -19.06 4.47
C PHE A 317 7.17 -19.51 5.94
N GLY A 318 6.93 -20.80 6.17
CA GLY A 318 6.92 -21.40 7.50
C GLY A 318 5.51 -21.71 8.04
N PRO A 319 5.44 -22.42 9.19
CA PRO A 319 4.20 -22.97 9.72
C PRO A 319 3.17 -21.91 10.15
N ALA A 320 3.62 -20.70 10.50
CA ALA A 320 2.74 -19.62 10.94
C ALA A 320 1.90 -18.99 9.80
N LEU A 321 2.35 -19.14 8.55
CA LEU A 321 1.72 -18.53 7.37
C LEU A 321 1.11 -19.54 6.40
N ARG A 322 1.43 -20.84 6.51
CA ARG A 322 0.89 -21.87 5.63
C ARG A 322 -0.64 -21.97 5.74
N VAL A 323 -1.30 -22.13 4.60
CA VAL A 323 -2.76 -22.32 4.51
C VAL A 323 -3.05 -23.73 3.99
N VAL A 324 -3.27 -24.67 4.91
CA VAL A 324 -3.52 -26.09 4.64
C VAL A 324 -4.57 -26.66 5.60
N GLY A 325 -5.18 -27.80 5.24
CA GLY A 325 -6.16 -28.48 6.10
C GLY A 325 -7.31 -27.56 6.52
N GLU A 326 -7.62 -27.53 7.81
CA GLU A 326 -8.73 -26.77 8.39
C GLU A 326 -8.64 -25.27 8.12
N THR A 327 -7.43 -24.71 8.05
CA THR A 327 -7.24 -23.27 7.77
C THR A 327 -7.77 -22.84 6.40
N LYS A 328 -7.95 -23.78 5.44
CA LYS A 328 -8.59 -23.48 4.14
C LYS A 328 -10.08 -23.18 4.26
N THR A 329 -10.71 -23.52 5.38
CA THR A 329 -12.13 -23.31 5.62
C THR A 329 -12.42 -22.22 6.65
N GLU A 330 -11.38 -21.60 7.21
CA GLU A 330 -11.50 -20.47 8.14
C GLU A 330 -11.65 -19.13 7.40
N PRO A 331 -12.28 -18.10 8.00
CA PRO A 331 -12.33 -16.78 7.37
C PRO A 331 -10.91 -16.22 7.11
N PRO A 332 -10.58 -15.90 5.85
CA PRO A 332 -9.24 -15.47 5.47
C PRO A 332 -8.88 -14.11 6.08
N LEU A 333 -7.60 -13.94 6.42
CA LEU A 333 -7.02 -12.63 6.70
C LEU A 333 -6.19 -12.18 5.50
N LEU A 334 -6.35 -10.91 5.14
CA LEU A 334 -5.69 -10.28 4.02
C LEU A 334 -4.85 -9.09 4.51
N ALA A 335 -3.67 -8.94 3.90
CA ALA A 335 -2.82 -7.77 3.99
C ALA A 335 -2.18 -7.49 2.62
N CYS A 336 -1.62 -6.29 2.48
CA CYS A 336 -0.92 -5.88 1.26
C CYS A 336 0.50 -5.48 1.63
N SER A 337 1.50 -5.98 0.92
CA SER A 337 2.90 -5.56 1.06
C SER A 337 3.73 -6.12 -0.09
N ASP A 338 4.64 -5.32 -0.65
CA ASP A 338 5.55 -5.77 -1.71
C ASP A 338 6.73 -6.59 -1.15
N GLN A 339 7.20 -6.27 0.05
CA GLN A 339 8.47 -6.78 0.58
C GLN A 339 8.32 -7.79 1.72
N TYR A 340 7.20 -7.79 2.44
CA TYR A 340 7.02 -8.63 3.65
C TYR A 340 7.36 -10.10 3.40
N MET A 341 6.75 -10.71 2.38
CA MET A 341 6.94 -12.14 2.09
C MET A 341 8.39 -12.47 1.70
N GLU A 342 9.07 -11.56 1.02
CA GLU A 342 10.47 -11.75 0.62
C GLU A 342 11.42 -11.59 1.82
N PHE A 343 11.12 -10.72 2.79
CA PHE A 343 11.86 -10.67 4.05
C PHE A 343 11.62 -11.89 4.95
N VAL A 344 10.40 -12.45 4.95
CA VAL A 344 10.13 -13.73 5.64
C VAL A 344 10.92 -14.87 5.00
N ARG A 345 10.94 -14.92 3.65
CA ARG A 345 11.76 -15.89 2.90
C ARG A 345 13.24 -15.75 3.23
N HIS A 346 13.73 -14.52 3.39
CA HIS A 346 15.11 -14.20 3.76
C HIS A 346 15.40 -14.31 5.27
N LYS A 347 14.44 -14.72 6.12
CA LYS A 347 14.63 -14.82 7.59
C LYS A 347 15.06 -13.50 8.24
N LYS A 348 14.67 -12.36 7.66
CA LYS A 348 14.75 -11.03 8.28
C LYS A 348 13.45 -10.63 8.97
N ILE A 349 12.38 -11.37 8.68
CA ILE A 349 11.17 -11.41 9.48
C ILE A 349 10.92 -12.87 9.88
N ASP A 350 10.96 -13.15 11.17
CA ASP A 350 10.50 -14.42 11.73
C ASP A 350 9.06 -14.27 12.21
N VAL A 351 8.20 -15.24 11.86
CA VAL A 351 6.77 -15.16 12.11
C VAL A 351 6.35 -16.23 13.11
N PHE A 352 5.71 -15.80 14.20
CA PHE A 352 5.21 -16.69 15.26
C PHE A 352 3.70 -16.62 15.35
N THR A 353 3.07 -17.79 15.57
CA THR A 353 1.64 -17.87 15.81
C THR A 353 1.34 -17.75 17.30
N GLY A 354 0.72 -16.65 17.73
CA GLY A 354 0.35 -16.48 19.12
C GLY A 354 -0.15 -15.07 19.48
N ARG A 355 -0.51 -14.91 20.74
CA ARG A 355 -0.87 -13.63 21.36
C ARG A 355 0.15 -13.31 22.44
N MET A 356 0.54 -12.03 22.52
CA MET A 356 1.35 -11.54 23.62
C MET A 356 0.56 -11.64 24.94
N VAL A 357 1.21 -12.16 25.98
CA VAL A 357 0.65 -12.24 27.34
C VAL A 357 1.21 -11.12 28.20
N GLU A 358 2.55 -11.06 28.31
CA GLU A 358 3.27 -10.02 29.03
C GLU A 358 4.69 -9.85 28.48
N ALA A 359 5.32 -8.73 28.81
CA ALA A 359 6.71 -8.43 28.55
C ALA A 359 7.42 -8.10 29.87
N ILE A 360 8.54 -8.76 30.15
CA ILE A 360 9.34 -8.59 31.36
C ILE A 360 10.80 -8.46 30.96
N GLY A 361 11.44 -7.36 31.35
CA GLY A 361 12.82 -7.09 30.95
C GLY A 361 12.95 -6.99 29.43
N ASP A 362 13.83 -7.79 28.84
CA ASP A 362 14.08 -7.89 27.39
C ASP A 362 13.42 -9.14 26.78
N SER A 363 12.36 -9.64 27.40
CA SER A 363 11.68 -10.88 27.01
C SER A 363 10.17 -10.70 26.92
N ILE A 364 9.55 -11.42 25.99
CA ILE A 364 8.11 -11.44 25.77
C ILE A 364 7.58 -12.85 25.89
N THR A 365 6.54 -13.03 26.67
CA THR A 365 5.80 -14.28 26.76
C THR A 365 4.62 -14.26 25.79
N ILE A 366 4.53 -15.28 24.95
CA ILE A 366 3.44 -15.47 23.99
C ILE A 366 2.67 -16.76 24.32
N SER A 367 1.36 -16.74 24.06
CA SER A 367 0.49 -17.91 24.11
C SER A 367 0.06 -18.30 22.70
N SER A 368 0.27 -19.56 22.33
CA SER A 368 -0.22 -20.13 21.08
C SER A 368 -1.76 -20.31 21.14
N PRO A 369 -2.42 -20.57 19.99
CA PRO A 369 -3.83 -20.95 19.97
C PRO A 369 -4.15 -22.26 20.73
N SER A 370 -3.18 -23.17 20.87
CA SER A 370 -3.31 -24.39 21.67
C SER A 370 -3.15 -24.16 23.18
N GLY A 371 -2.76 -22.95 23.59
CA GLY A 371 -2.49 -22.60 24.99
C GLY A 371 -1.04 -22.85 25.44
N ASP A 372 -0.16 -23.26 24.53
CA ASP A 372 1.26 -23.41 24.81
C ASP A 372 1.90 -22.05 25.02
N ILE A 373 2.79 -21.95 26.00
CA ILE A 373 3.50 -20.72 26.34
C ILE A 373 4.92 -20.79 25.80
N GLU A 374 5.34 -19.76 25.07
CA GLU A 374 6.69 -19.60 24.55
C GLU A 374 7.25 -18.24 24.99
N THR A 375 8.57 -18.16 25.19
CA THR A 375 9.26 -16.91 25.56
C THR A 375 10.22 -16.51 24.47
N ILE A 376 10.02 -15.30 23.93
CA ILE A 376 10.94 -14.64 23.01
C ILE A 376 11.89 -13.79 23.85
N THR A 377 13.16 -14.18 23.91
CA THR A 377 14.23 -13.42 24.57
C THR A 377 15.01 -12.56 23.57
N ASP A 378 15.92 -11.73 24.08
CA ASP A 378 16.81 -10.87 23.29
C ASP A 378 16.05 -9.77 22.50
N VAL A 379 14.98 -9.25 23.12
CA VAL A 379 14.17 -8.20 22.52
C VAL A 379 14.88 -6.86 22.63
N ALA A 380 14.99 -6.14 21.52
CA ALA A 380 15.52 -4.80 21.42
C ALA A 380 14.44 -3.74 21.56
N ALA A 381 13.25 -3.98 21.00
CA ALA A 381 12.11 -3.07 21.02
C ALA A 381 10.80 -3.81 20.74
N ILE A 382 9.68 -3.22 21.16
CA ILE A 382 8.32 -3.73 20.93
C ILE A 382 7.51 -2.69 20.16
N VAL A 383 6.95 -3.10 19.02
CA VAL A 383 6.07 -2.25 18.21
C VAL A 383 4.67 -2.85 18.17
N CYS A 384 3.72 -2.19 18.82
CA CYS A 384 2.33 -2.62 18.89
C CYS A 384 1.57 -2.11 17.67
N ALA A 385 1.27 -3.01 16.73
CA ALA A 385 0.41 -2.77 15.56
C ALA A 385 -1.03 -3.26 15.83
N THR A 386 -1.55 -2.93 17.01
CA THR A 386 -2.78 -3.47 17.61
C THR A 386 -4.04 -2.65 17.30
N GLY A 387 -3.93 -1.69 16.39
CA GLY A 387 -5.06 -0.93 15.84
C GLY A 387 -5.51 0.22 16.74
N PHE A 388 -6.72 0.70 16.46
CA PHE A 388 -7.30 1.89 17.12
C PHE A 388 -8.71 1.60 17.60
N GLY A 389 -9.14 2.25 18.69
CA GLY A 389 -10.54 2.29 19.10
C GLY A 389 -11.27 3.46 18.43
N ALA A 390 -12.49 3.21 17.97
CA ALA A 390 -13.32 4.22 17.31
C ALA A 390 -14.10 5.13 18.28
N SER A 391 -14.26 4.73 19.56
CA SER A 391 -15.03 5.47 20.56
C SER A 391 -14.64 6.95 20.71
N PRO A 392 -13.34 7.32 20.75
CA PRO A 392 -12.94 8.72 20.85
C PRO A 392 -13.31 9.58 19.63
N SER A 393 -13.67 8.96 18.50
CA SER A 393 -14.12 9.67 17.30
C SER A 393 -15.59 10.09 17.38
N ILE A 394 -16.32 9.66 18.41
CA ILE A 394 -17.76 9.90 18.59
C ILE A 394 -18.14 10.22 20.04
N ASP A 395 -17.16 10.53 20.90
CA ASP A 395 -17.35 10.78 22.34
C ASP A 395 -18.17 12.05 22.65
N PHE A 396 -18.27 12.96 21.69
CA PHE A 396 -19.14 14.14 21.74
C PHE A 396 -20.63 13.82 21.60
N LEU A 397 -21.01 12.61 21.16
CA LEU A 397 -22.41 12.19 21.08
C LEU A 397 -22.95 11.88 22.49
N PRO A 398 -24.14 12.35 22.86
CA PRO A 398 -24.71 12.09 24.17
C PRO A 398 -25.15 10.62 24.31
N THR A 399 -25.24 10.15 25.56
CA THR A 399 -25.49 8.74 25.90
C THR A 399 -26.77 8.18 25.28
N ASP A 400 -27.86 8.94 25.30
CA ASP A 400 -29.16 8.58 24.71
C ASP A 400 -29.08 8.37 23.18
N VAL A 401 -28.30 9.23 22.49
CA VAL A 401 -28.01 9.05 21.07
C VAL A 401 -27.18 7.78 20.85
N LEU A 402 -26.11 7.58 21.63
CA LEU A 402 -25.27 6.38 21.50
C LEU A 402 -26.04 5.08 21.77
N GLU A 403 -26.94 5.07 22.76
CA GLU A 403 -27.85 3.95 23.05
C GLU A 403 -28.76 3.67 21.85
N THR A 404 -29.37 4.71 21.27
CA THR A 404 -30.22 4.60 20.08
C THR A 404 -29.45 4.03 18.87
N LEU A 405 -28.17 4.39 18.74
CA LEU A 405 -27.28 3.88 17.68
C LEU A 405 -26.65 2.51 18.00
N ASN A 406 -27.09 1.86 19.08
CA ASN A 406 -26.58 0.58 19.56
C ASN A 406 -25.06 0.57 19.70
N PHE A 407 -24.50 1.62 20.31
CA PHE A 407 -23.05 1.75 20.46
C PHE A 407 -22.45 0.63 21.32
N ASP A 408 -21.36 0.02 20.85
CA ASP A 408 -20.56 -0.96 21.57
C ASP A 408 -19.07 -0.62 21.41
N ALA A 409 -18.46 -0.12 22.48
CA ALA A 409 -17.05 0.27 22.49
C ALA A 409 -16.08 -0.93 22.35
N THR A 410 -16.57 -2.16 22.53
CA THR A 410 -15.76 -3.38 22.44
C THR A 410 -15.75 -4.00 21.05
N ASP A 411 -16.68 -3.60 20.15
CA ASP A 411 -16.74 -4.11 18.78
C ASP A 411 -16.02 -3.18 17.78
N ASP A 412 -14.83 -3.60 17.35
CA ASP A 412 -14.01 -2.88 16.37
C ASP A 412 -14.50 -2.99 14.91
N GLY A 413 -15.42 -3.91 14.62
CA GLY A 413 -16.00 -4.05 13.28
C GLY A 413 -17.15 -3.07 13.07
N PHE A 414 -18.06 -3.03 14.04
CA PHE A 414 -19.28 -2.23 14.00
C PHE A 414 -19.54 -1.58 15.36
N PRO A 415 -18.79 -0.52 15.74
CA PRO A 415 -19.03 0.17 17.00
C PRO A 415 -20.43 0.78 17.06
N LEU A 416 -20.97 1.23 15.93
CA LEU A 416 -22.37 1.64 15.76
C LEU A 416 -23.10 0.64 14.87
N ALA A 417 -24.40 0.47 15.07
CA ALA A 417 -25.28 -0.23 14.14
C ALA A 417 -26.18 0.79 13.45
N LEU A 418 -26.06 0.86 12.12
CA LEU A 418 -26.66 1.92 11.32
C LEU A 418 -27.39 1.32 10.12
N ASN A 419 -28.42 2.02 9.66
CA ASN A 419 -29.14 1.71 8.43
C ASN A 419 -28.35 2.12 7.18
N VAL A 420 -28.74 1.51 6.05
CA VAL A 420 -28.27 1.83 4.69
C VAL A 420 -26.75 1.85 4.62
N HIS A 421 -26.12 0.68 4.67
CA HIS A 421 -24.66 0.54 4.55
C HIS A 421 -23.89 1.50 5.46
N THR A 422 -24.24 1.48 6.75
CA THR A 422 -23.65 2.30 7.82
C THR A 422 -23.71 3.81 7.64
N THR A 423 -24.81 4.34 7.09
CA THR A 423 -24.89 5.77 6.71
C THR A 423 -25.76 6.60 7.65
N ILE A 424 -26.81 6.03 8.24
CA ILE A 424 -27.81 6.80 8.98
C ILE A 424 -28.56 5.92 9.97
N SER A 425 -29.24 6.48 10.96
CA SER A 425 -30.26 5.76 11.74
C SER A 425 -31.66 6.24 11.36
N LYS A 426 -32.60 5.32 11.12
CA LYS A 426 -34.01 5.68 10.88
C LYS A 426 -34.66 6.39 12.07
N GLU A 427 -34.17 6.14 13.28
CA GLU A 427 -34.67 6.76 14.52
C GLU A 427 -34.15 8.19 14.69
N ILE A 428 -33.02 8.52 14.06
CA ILE A 428 -32.39 9.85 14.11
C ILE A 428 -32.06 10.30 12.68
N PRO A 429 -33.08 10.59 11.84
CA PRO A 429 -32.89 10.86 10.41
C PRO A 429 -32.14 12.17 10.13
N SER A 430 -31.89 13.00 11.15
CA SER A 430 -31.10 14.23 11.04
C SER A 430 -29.59 14.05 11.29
N LEU A 431 -29.15 12.82 11.62
CA LEU A 431 -27.76 12.47 11.92
C LEU A 431 -27.23 11.44 10.91
N GLY A 432 -26.34 11.88 10.03
CA GLY A 432 -25.65 11.04 9.05
C GLY A 432 -24.22 10.69 9.46
N PHE A 433 -23.70 9.61 8.88
CA PHE A 433 -22.33 9.12 9.03
C PHE A 433 -21.73 8.90 7.64
N VAL A 434 -20.54 9.43 7.41
CA VAL A 434 -19.81 9.24 6.15
C VAL A 434 -18.41 8.73 6.47
N GLY A 435 -18.04 7.58 5.92
CA GLY A 435 -16.74 6.95 6.15
C GLY A 435 -16.51 6.43 7.58
N PHE A 436 -17.54 6.38 8.42
CA PHE A 436 -17.45 5.87 9.79
C PHE A 436 -17.67 4.35 9.84
N TYR A 437 -16.75 3.61 9.25
CA TYR A 437 -16.70 2.14 9.33
C TYR A 437 -15.27 1.65 9.12
N ARG A 438 -15.02 0.38 9.43
CA ARG A 438 -13.68 -0.20 9.37
C ARG A 438 -13.17 -0.28 7.93
N SER A 439 -12.07 0.42 7.64
CA SER A 439 -11.41 0.53 6.32
C SER A 439 -12.30 1.13 5.23
N PRO A 440 -12.63 2.43 5.31
CA PRO A 440 -13.60 3.04 4.42
C PRO A 440 -13.04 3.32 3.01
N TYR A 441 -13.87 3.07 1.99
CA TYR A 441 -13.54 3.26 0.58
C TYR A 441 -13.98 4.64 0.10
N TRP A 442 -13.16 5.31 -0.71
CA TRP A 442 -13.46 6.67 -1.19
C TRP A 442 -14.74 6.74 -2.03
N GLY A 443 -14.92 5.80 -2.96
CA GLY A 443 -16.16 5.70 -3.73
C GLY A 443 -17.39 5.50 -2.84
N VAL A 444 -17.28 4.66 -1.80
CA VAL A 444 -18.40 4.41 -0.88
C VAL A 444 -18.68 5.63 0.00
N MET A 445 -17.66 6.35 0.49
CA MET A 445 -17.86 7.62 1.20
C MET A 445 -18.63 8.63 0.33
N GLU A 446 -18.28 8.73 -0.95
CA GLU A 446 -18.98 9.60 -1.89
C GLU A 446 -20.44 9.16 -2.06
N MET A 447 -20.71 7.85 -2.13
CA MET A 447 -22.07 7.32 -2.23
C MET A 447 -22.91 7.54 -0.96
N GLN A 448 -22.32 7.36 0.22
CA GLN A 448 -22.95 7.66 1.52
C GLN A 448 -23.35 9.14 1.58
N ALA A 449 -22.42 10.03 1.21
CA ALA A 449 -22.66 11.47 1.14
C ALA A 449 -23.80 11.85 0.18
N ARG A 450 -23.83 11.25 -1.01
CA ARG A 450 -24.91 11.47 -2.00
C ARG A 450 -26.26 10.96 -1.52
N PHE A 451 -26.29 9.83 -0.80
CA PHE A 451 -27.51 9.30 -0.21
C PHE A 451 -28.11 10.27 0.82
N LEU A 452 -27.28 10.77 1.75
CA LEU A 452 -27.72 11.78 2.72
C LEU A 452 -28.25 13.05 2.05
N ALA A 453 -27.55 13.54 1.02
CA ALA A 453 -27.97 14.72 0.27
C ALA A 453 -29.33 14.55 -0.42
N LYS A 454 -29.61 13.37 -1.00
CA LYS A 454 -30.91 13.03 -1.57
C LYS A 454 -32.00 12.91 -0.51
N LEU A 455 -31.73 12.16 0.55
CA LEU A 455 -32.68 11.93 1.63
C LEU A 455 -33.13 13.26 2.26
N TRP A 456 -32.18 14.11 2.66
CA TRP A 456 -32.48 15.41 3.28
C TRP A 456 -33.04 16.45 2.30
N SER A 457 -32.90 16.20 0.99
CA SER A 457 -33.59 16.96 -0.07
C SER A 457 -35.03 16.51 -0.31
N GLY A 458 -35.49 15.46 0.37
CA GLY A 458 -36.84 14.93 0.27
C GLY A 458 -37.06 13.89 -0.82
N ASP A 459 -36.00 13.27 -1.36
CA ASP A 459 -36.12 12.22 -2.39
C ASP A 459 -36.93 11.00 -1.88
N GLU A 460 -38.02 10.66 -2.56
CA GLU A 460 -38.96 9.62 -2.14
C GLU A 460 -38.34 8.21 -2.18
N LYS A 461 -37.45 7.95 -3.15
CA LYS A 461 -36.76 6.65 -3.24
C LYS A 461 -35.80 6.47 -2.06
N ALA A 462 -35.06 7.53 -1.69
CA ALA A 462 -34.17 7.50 -0.53
C ALA A 462 -34.94 7.26 0.78
N LYS A 463 -36.10 7.91 0.97
CA LYS A 463 -36.98 7.69 2.14
C LYS A 463 -37.51 6.27 2.21
N MET A 464 -38.00 5.74 1.09
CA MET A 464 -38.49 4.36 0.99
C MET A 464 -37.39 3.36 1.36
N VAL A 465 -36.19 3.51 0.79
CA VAL A 465 -35.03 2.67 1.11
C VAL A 465 -34.70 2.70 2.60
N LEU A 466 -34.71 3.88 3.24
CA LEU A 466 -34.47 3.98 4.69
C LEU A 466 -35.55 3.26 5.51
N GLY A 467 -36.82 3.35 5.09
CA GLY A 467 -37.95 2.71 5.78
C GLY A 467 -37.91 1.18 5.72
N GLU A 468 -37.42 0.63 4.61
CA GLU A 468 -37.36 -0.83 4.36
C GLU A 468 -36.00 -1.46 4.71
N ASP A 469 -34.99 -0.66 5.06
CA ASP A 469 -33.63 -1.13 5.30
C ASP A 469 -33.52 -2.12 6.47
N THR A 470 -32.70 -3.15 6.27
CA THR A 470 -32.42 -4.20 7.26
C THR A 470 -30.94 -4.29 7.65
N THR A 471 -30.13 -3.30 7.28
CA THR A 471 -28.68 -3.30 7.49
C THR A 471 -28.35 -3.35 8.99
N MET A 472 -29.03 -2.55 9.81
CA MET A 472 -28.80 -2.47 11.25
C MET A 472 -28.98 -3.84 11.94
N GLN A 473 -30.05 -4.58 11.62
CA GLN A 473 -30.30 -5.91 12.20
C GLN A 473 -29.24 -6.91 11.77
N THR A 474 -28.76 -6.81 10.53
CA THR A 474 -27.70 -7.67 10.00
C THR A 474 -26.38 -7.41 10.73
N MET A 475 -26.01 -6.14 10.95
CA MET A 475 -24.82 -5.76 11.70
C MET A 475 -24.87 -6.29 13.14
N MET A 476 -26.02 -6.15 13.82
CA MET A 476 -26.21 -6.63 15.19
C MET A 476 -26.02 -8.15 15.30
N LYS A 477 -26.47 -8.92 14.30
CA LYS A 477 -26.22 -10.37 14.22
C LYS A 477 -24.73 -10.66 14.01
N LEU A 478 -24.08 -9.92 13.11
CA LEU A 478 -22.66 -10.12 12.77
C LEU A 478 -21.71 -9.82 13.94
N ARG A 479 -22.05 -8.93 14.87
CA ARG A 479 -21.19 -8.64 16.05
C ARG A 479 -20.80 -9.90 16.85
N LYS A 480 -21.70 -10.89 16.90
CA LYS A 480 -21.52 -12.14 17.66
C LYS A 480 -21.12 -13.33 16.78
N ASP A 481 -20.86 -13.11 15.50
CA ASP A 481 -20.59 -14.16 14.54
C ASP A 481 -19.11 -14.60 14.59
N PRO A 482 -18.81 -15.86 14.94
CA PRO A 482 -17.43 -16.35 15.00
C PRO A 482 -16.75 -16.42 13.62
N ARG A 483 -17.54 -16.41 12.54
CA ARG A 483 -17.07 -16.48 11.16
C ARG A 483 -17.16 -15.15 10.42
N ARG A 484 -17.23 -14.04 11.17
CA ARG A 484 -17.20 -12.69 10.63
C ARG A 484 -15.94 -12.43 9.82
N ALA A 485 -16.10 -11.82 8.64
CA ALA A 485 -15.02 -11.38 7.77
C ALA A 485 -14.09 -10.38 8.46
N GLN A 486 -12.83 -10.31 8.02
CA GLN A 486 -11.87 -9.32 8.51
C GLN A 486 -12.40 -7.88 8.35
N PHE A 487 -13.02 -7.59 7.21
CA PHE A 487 -13.72 -6.35 6.90
C PHE A 487 -15.22 -6.66 6.71
N PRO A 488 -16.05 -6.51 7.76
CA PRO A 488 -17.46 -6.89 7.72
C PRO A 488 -18.30 -6.11 6.70
N MET A 489 -17.80 -4.94 6.27
CA MET A 489 -18.33 -4.10 5.20
C MET A 489 -17.29 -3.94 4.07
N GLY A 490 -16.64 -5.04 3.70
CA GLY A 490 -15.50 -5.05 2.77
C GLY A 490 -15.84 -5.31 1.29
N ASP A 491 -17.10 -5.60 0.95
CA ASP A 491 -17.47 -5.89 -0.46
C ASP A 491 -17.68 -4.59 -1.25
N TYR A 492 -16.58 -3.98 -1.68
CA TYR A 492 -16.60 -2.70 -2.39
C TYR A 492 -17.50 -2.70 -3.63
N ALA A 493 -17.47 -3.76 -4.44
CA ALA A 493 -18.28 -3.86 -5.65
C ALA A 493 -19.78 -3.90 -5.32
N TYR A 494 -20.18 -4.68 -4.31
CA TYR A 494 -21.55 -4.71 -3.84
C TYR A 494 -22.02 -3.34 -3.33
N LEU A 495 -21.21 -2.69 -2.50
CA LEU A 495 -21.54 -1.39 -1.92
C LEU A 495 -21.75 -0.33 -3.01
N MET A 496 -20.83 -0.25 -3.98
CA MET A 496 -20.93 0.70 -5.09
C MET A 496 -22.17 0.46 -5.95
N GLU A 497 -22.43 -0.79 -6.35
CA GLU A 497 -23.61 -1.14 -7.18
C GLU A 497 -24.92 -0.92 -6.41
N SER A 498 -24.98 -1.30 -5.13
CA SER A 498 -26.18 -1.11 -4.30
C SER A 498 -26.49 0.38 -4.10
N PHE A 499 -25.49 1.20 -3.80
CA PHE A 499 -25.72 2.65 -3.72
C PHE A 499 -26.06 3.26 -5.08
N ALA A 500 -25.43 2.81 -6.16
CA ALA A 500 -25.74 3.29 -7.51
C ALA A 500 -27.22 3.03 -7.85
N GLU A 501 -27.72 1.83 -7.51
CA GLU A 501 -29.15 1.50 -7.66
C GLU A 501 -30.03 2.44 -6.82
N ILE A 502 -29.75 2.61 -5.53
CA ILE A 502 -30.50 3.50 -4.63
C ILE A 502 -30.56 4.93 -5.20
N LEU A 503 -29.42 5.44 -5.66
CA LEU A 503 -29.26 6.81 -6.15
C LEU A 503 -29.78 7.01 -7.58
N GLY A 504 -30.01 5.93 -8.33
CA GLY A 504 -30.37 5.97 -9.75
C GLY A 504 -29.19 6.33 -10.65
N ILE A 505 -27.97 6.02 -10.23
CA ILE A 505 -26.73 6.25 -10.99
C ILE A 505 -26.47 5.01 -11.85
N GLN A 506 -26.26 5.24 -13.14
CA GLN A 506 -25.83 4.20 -14.07
C GLN A 506 -24.31 4.19 -14.15
N ARG A 507 -23.71 2.99 -14.06
CA ARG A 507 -22.27 2.84 -14.27
C ARG A 507 -21.94 3.15 -15.74
N SER A 508 -20.94 4.00 -15.96
CA SER A 508 -20.40 4.26 -17.29
C SER A 508 -19.66 3.03 -17.81
N GLU A 509 -20.05 2.56 -18.98
CA GLU A 509 -19.40 1.49 -19.74
C GLU A 509 -18.68 2.07 -20.97
N PRO A 510 -17.62 1.42 -21.48
CA PRO A 510 -17.05 1.74 -22.78
C PRO A 510 -18.14 1.82 -23.86
N SER A 511 -18.00 2.74 -24.82
CA SER A 511 -19.02 2.95 -25.87
C SER A 511 -19.23 1.74 -26.78
N SER A 512 -18.26 0.83 -26.84
CA SER A 512 -18.33 -0.43 -27.60
C SER A 512 -19.05 -1.56 -26.84
N SER A 513 -19.40 -1.35 -25.57
CA SER A 513 -20.02 -2.37 -24.73
C SER A 513 -21.51 -2.51 -25.02
N SER A 514 -22.01 -3.75 -25.01
CA SER A 514 -23.44 -4.03 -25.09
C SER A 514 -24.21 -3.41 -23.91
N PRO A 515 -25.50 -3.07 -24.06
CA PRO A 515 -26.34 -2.67 -22.94
C PRO A 515 -26.32 -3.71 -21.81
N GLY A 516 -26.16 -3.26 -20.57
CA GLY A 516 -26.05 -4.15 -19.40
C GLY A 516 -24.71 -4.88 -19.27
N ALA A 517 -23.70 -4.52 -20.09
CA ALA A 517 -22.38 -5.12 -19.97
C ALA A 517 -21.79 -4.86 -18.57
N ARG A 518 -21.05 -5.86 -18.09
CA ARG A 518 -20.35 -5.82 -16.80
C ARG A 518 -18.85 -5.77 -17.03
N THR A 519 -18.40 -4.78 -17.80
CA THR A 519 -16.99 -4.72 -18.18
C THR A 519 -16.14 -4.10 -17.07
N GLY A 520 -14.97 -4.69 -16.83
CA GLY A 520 -13.87 -4.05 -16.12
C GLY A 520 -14.10 -3.86 -14.61
N ILE A 521 -13.53 -2.77 -14.10
CA ILE A 521 -13.31 -2.55 -12.67
C ILE A 521 -14.27 -1.52 -12.13
N ILE A 522 -14.67 -1.70 -10.88
CA ILE A 522 -15.44 -0.70 -10.13
C ILE A 522 -14.49 0.43 -9.71
N THR A 523 -14.69 1.63 -10.26
CA THR A 523 -13.93 2.84 -9.89
C THR A 523 -14.89 4.03 -9.74
N PRO A 524 -14.58 5.02 -8.86
CA PRO A 524 -15.51 6.11 -8.54
C PRO A 524 -15.99 6.90 -9.76
N TYR A 525 -15.10 7.22 -10.69
CA TYR A 525 -15.38 8.02 -11.91
C TYR A 525 -16.24 7.29 -12.95
N ARG A 526 -16.58 6.02 -12.74
CA ARG A 526 -17.61 5.33 -13.52
C ARG A 526 -19.02 5.56 -12.98
N TYR A 527 -19.16 6.17 -11.81
CA TYR A 527 -20.44 6.39 -11.14
C TYR A 527 -20.70 7.87 -10.92
N THR A 528 -21.04 8.56 -12.00
CA THR A 528 -21.31 10.00 -11.99
C THR A 528 -22.79 10.26 -12.25
N TYR A 529 -23.33 11.35 -11.73
CA TYR A 529 -24.67 11.79 -12.13
C TYR A 529 -24.69 12.17 -13.63
N PRO A 530 -25.84 12.09 -14.31
CA PRO A 530 -25.95 12.52 -15.71
C PRO A 530 -25.66 14.02 -15.90
N SER A 531 -26.00 14.84 -14.90
CA SER A 531 -25.76 16.28 -14.91
C SER A 531 -24.43 16.60 -14.21
N VAL A 532 -23.39 16.83 -15.00
CA VAL A 532 -22.07 17.30 -14.53
C VAL A 532 -21.70 18.60 -15.23
N THR A 533 -20.93 19.45 -14.55
CA THR A 533 -20.37 20.67 -15.15
C THR A 533 -19.31 20.32 -16.22
N PRO A 534 -18.98 21.26 -17.14
CA PRO A 534 -17.91 21.04 -18.12
C PRO A 534 -16.55 20.69 -17.48
N ALA A 535 -16.21 21.33 -16.36
CA ALA A 535 -14.97 21.05 -15.62
C ALA A 535 -14.96 19.63 -15.05
N GLN A 536 -16.04 19.22 -14.38
CA GLN A 536 -16.18 17.84 -13.89
C GLN A 536 -16.09 16.81 -15.02
N ASN A 537 -16.75 17.07 -16.15
CA ASN A 537 -16.70 16.17 -17.30
C ASN A 537 -15.26 16.03 -17.87
N MET A 538 -14.45 17.08 -17.79
CA MET A 538 -13.03 17.02 -18.18
C MET A 538 -12.25 16.11 -17.23
N GLU A 539 -12.39 16.28 -15.92
CA GLU A 539 -11.77 15.43 -14.90
C GLU A 539 -12.19 13.95 -15.03
N ILE A 540 -13.48 13.68 -15.24
CA ILE A 540 -14.02 12.33 -15.45
C ILE A 540 -13.37 11.68 -16.69
N LYS A 541 -13.26 12.42 -17.80
CA LYS A 541 -12.62 11.93 -19.03
C LYS A 541 -11.13 11.67 -18.84
N LEU A 542 -10.42 12.51 -18.09
CA LEU A 542 -9.02 12.29 -17.75
C LEU A 542 -8.84 11.01 -16.94
N ALA A 543 -9.65 10.82 -15.88
CA ALA A 543 -9.60 9.63 -15.05
C ALA A 543 -9.93 8.35 -15.83
N LEU A 544 -10.97 8.38 -16.69
CA LEU A 544 -11.30 7.26 -17.58
C LEU A 544 -10.19 6.98 -18.60
N GLY A 545 -9.59 8.02 -19.19
CA GLY A 545 -8.47 7.88 -20.13
C GLY A 545 -7.26 7.20 -19.49
N GLU A 546 -6.88 7.63 -18.28
CA GLU A 546 -5.81 7.02 -17.49
C GLU A 546 -6.11 5.57 -17.10
N HIS A 547 -7.37 5.28 -16.79
CA HIS A 547 -7.84 3.92 -16.52
C HIS A 547 -7.59 3.01 -17.74
N TYR A 548 -8.09 3.38 -18.92
CA TYR A 548 -7.89 2.60 -20.14
C TYR A 548 -6.42 2.48 -20.55
N SER A 549 -5.65 3.57 -20.41
CA SER A 549 -4.21 3.61 -20.67
C SER A 549 -3.46 2.59 -19.81
N THR A 550 -3.85 2.45 -18.53
CA THR A 550 -3.25 1.48 -17.60
C THR A 550 -3.41 0.04 -18.10
N PHE A 551 -4.61 -0.37 -18.53
CA PHE A 551 -4.85 -1.70 -19.08
C PHE A 551 -4.11 -1.93 -20.40
N HIS A 552 -4.17 -0.95 -21.30
CA HIS A 552 -3.48 -1.04 -22.58
C HIS A 552 -1.95 -1.17 -22.40
N ALA A 553 -1.36 -0.39 -21.49
CA ALA A 553 0.07 -0.45 -21.20
C ALA A 553 0.49 -1.80 -20.58
N SER A 554 -0.32 -2.35 -19.68
CA SER A 554 -0.09 -3.69 -19.10
C SER A 554 -0.08 -4.77 -20.20
N LEU A 555 -1.07 -4.74 -21.10
CA LEU A 555 -1.23 -5.76 -22.15
C LEU A 555 -0.21 -5.62 -23.29
N GLN A 556 0.09 -4.39 -23.72
CA GLN A 556 0.81 -4.12 -24.99
C GLN A 556 2.22 -3.56 -24.81
N LYS A 557 2.60 -3.18 -23.58
CA LYS A 557 3.91 -2.54 -23.30
C LYS A 557 4.64 -3.14 -22.10
N ALA A 558 4.23 -4.33 -21.65
CA ALA A 558 4.80 -5.01 -20.48
C ALA A 558 4.80 -4.16 -19.20
N ARG A 559 3.94 -3.13 -19.10
CA ARG A 559 3.89 -2.26 -17.91
C ARG A 559 3.59 -3.10 -16.66
N PHE A 560 4.25 -2.76 -15.56
CA PHE A 560 4.24 -3.41 -14.26
C PHE A 560 4.97 -4.75 -14.17
N VAL A 561 5.40 -5.33 -15.29
CA VAL A 561 6.28 -6.52 -15.28
C VAL A 561 7.66 -6.19 -14.68
N PRO A 562 8.34 -5.07 -15.04
CA PRO A 562 9.59 -4.68 -14.42
C PRO A 562 9.46 -4.53 -12.90
N ARG A 563 8.37 -3.91 -12.43
CA ARG A 563 8.08 -3.82 -10.99
C ARG A 563 7.89 -5.18 -10.32
N ALA A 564 7.10 -6.07 -10.93
CA ALA A 564 6.84 -7.41 -10.40
C ALA A 564 8.11 -8.27 -10.37
N VAL A 565 8.95 -8.17 -11.41
CA VAL A 565 10.27 -8.81 -11.46
C VAL A 565 11.17 -8.25 -10.38
N PHE A 566 11.31 -6.92 -10.28
CA PHE A 566 12.17 -6.29 -9.29
C PHE A 566 11.79 -6.74 -7.89
N ARG A 567 10.51 -6.67 -7.50
CA ARG A 567 10.00 -7.23 -6.23
C ARG A 567 10.39 -8.70 -6.06
N GLY A 568 10.13 -9.52 -7.07
CA GLY A 568 10.38 -10.95 -7.06
C GLY A 568 11.86 -11.33 -6.96
N LEU A 569 12.78 -10.44 -7.35
CA LEU A 569 14.22 -10.68 -7.25
C LEU A 569 14.74 -10.66 -5.81
N GLN A 570 14.05 -10.00 -4.88
CA GLN A 570 14.51 -9.83 -3.50
C GLN A 570 14.86 -11.16 -2.82
N GLY A 571 15.92 -11.12 -2.00
CA GLY A 571 16.33 -12.22 -1.13
C GLY A 571 17.42 -13.10 -1.72
N ILE A 572 17.48 -14.34 -1.24
CA ILE A 572 18.56 -15.29 -1.52
C ILE A 572 18.16 -16.27 -2.63
N TRP A 573 19.12 -16.58 -3.49
CA TRP A 573 19.02 -17.48 -4.64
C TRP A 573 20.18 -18.47 -4.67
N THR A 574 19.88 -19.71 -5.05
CA THR A 574 20.90 -20.66 -5.51
C THR A 574 21.34 -20.26 -6.91
N LEU A 575 22.64 -20.02 -7.10
CA LEU A 575 23.24 -19.63 -8.38
C LEU A 575 23.97 -20.83 -8.98
N ASN A 576 23.51 -21.26 -10.16
CA ASN A 576 24.25 -22.18 -11.02
C ASN A 576 24.69 -21.43 -12.28
N ARG A 577 26.00 -21.31 -12.48
CA ARG A 577 26.60 -20.61 -13.61
C ARG A 577 27.40 -21.57 -14.48
N THR A 578 27.24 -21.45 -15.79
CA THR A 578 28.10 -22.09 -16.79
C THR A 578 28.81 -21.01 -17.60
N ILE A 579 30.12 -21.13 -17.73
CA ILE A 579 30.96 -20.27 -18.60
C ILE A 579 31.50 -21.14 -19.73
N THR A 580 31.22 -20.74 -20.96
CA THR A 580 31.73 -21.39 -22.17
C THR A 580 32.55 -20.38 -22.96
N SER A 581 33.86 -20.57 -22.98
CA SER A 581 34.81 -19.74 -23.74
C SER A 581 35.20 -20.40 -25.06
N ARG A 582 35.34 -19.60 -26.11
CA ARG A 582 35.96 -19.99 -27.39
C ARG A 582 37.46 -19.67 -27.45
N ILE A 583 37.96 -18.91 -26.46
CA ILE A 583 39.38 -18.56 -26.33
C ILE A 583 40.02 -19.53 -25.35
N ALA A 584 41.06 -20.24 -25.78
CA ALA A 584 41.73 -21.28 -24.98
C ALA A 584 42.35 -20.75 -23.67
N THR A 585 42.73 -19.47 -23.63
CA THR A 585 43.32 -18.82 -22.45
C THR A 585 42.28 -18.32 -21.44
N PHE A 586 40.99 -18.31 -21.79
CA PHE A 586 39.92 -17.94 -20.87
C PHE A 586 39.14 -19.20 -20.44
N PRO A 587 39.15 -19.56 -19.14
CA PRO A 587 38.66 -20.85 -18.69
C PRO A 587 37.15 -20.99 -18.84
N SER A 588 36.72 -22.04 -19.55
CA SER A 588 35.36 -22.58 -19.39
C SER A 588 35.23 -23.25 -18.02
N GLY A 589 34.00 -23.36 -17.50
CA GLY A 589 33.78 -23.98 -16.20
C GLY A 589 32.38 -23.77 -15.66
N THR A 590 32.15 -24.22 -14.43
CA THR A 590 30.89 -24.05 -13.71
C THR A 590 31.10 -23.41 -12.36
N LEU A 591 30.14 -22.61 -11.91
CA LEU A 591 30.09 -22.12 -10.54
C LEU A 591 28.77 -22.52 -9.90
N ILE A 592 28.87 -23.04 -8.69
CA ILE A 592 27.72 -23.24 -7.79
C ILE A 592 27.95 -22.32 -6.60
N GLY A 593 26.93 -21.53 -6.27
CA GLY A 593 27.04 -20.53 -5.23
C GLY A 593 25.68 -19.96 -4.83
N THR A 594 25.76 -18.80 -4.20
CA THR A 594 24.60 -18.06 -3.70
C THR A 594 24.64 -16.64 -4.26
N ALA A 595 23.47 -16.13 -4.64
CA ALA A 595 23.28 -14.73 -4.97
C ALA A 595 22.22 -14.13 -4.04
N SER A 596 22.47 -12.93 -3.52
CA SER A 596 21.56 -12.18 -2.68
C SER A 596 21.23 -10.85 -3.32
N LEU A 597 19.95 -10.49 -3.38
CA LEU A 597 19.48 -9.15 -3.73
C LEU A 597 18.89 -8.49 -2.50
N LEU A 598 19.69 -7.63 -1.88
CA LEU A 598 19.45 -7.03 -0.58
C LEU A 598 18.87 -5.62 -0.76
N PRO A 599 17.63 -5.36 -0.28
CA PRO A 599 16.99 -4.08 -0.49
C PRO A 599 17.61 -2.99 0.37
N ARG A 600 17.78 -1.79 -0.20
CA ARG A 600 18.22 -0.58 0.50
C ARG A 600 17.60 0.67 -0.11
N ASN A 601 17.68 1.79 0.61
CA ASN A 601 17.30 3.07 0.03
C ASN A 601 18.23 3.41 -1.15
N PRO A 602 17.72 4.04 -2.22
CA PRO A 602 18.52 4.47 -3.35
C PRO A 602 19.76 5.28 -2.94
N THR A 603 20.93 4.91 -3.49
CA THR A 603 22.21 5.55 -3.16
C THR A 603 22.61 6.63 -4.16
N ASP A 604 21.80 6.85 -5.20
CA ASP A 604 21.95 7.94 -6.16
C ASP A 604 21.25 9.24 -5.73
N THR A 605 20.49 9.20 -4.64
CA THR A 605 19.87 10.41 -4.09
C THR A 605 20.98 11.33 -3.54
N PRO A 606 21.02 12.61 -3.92
CA PRO A 606 21.96 13.54 -3.30
C PRO A 606 21.68 13.58 -1.80
N THR A 607 22.66 13.18 -0.99
CA THR A 607 22.61 13.24 0.48
C THR A 607 22.06 14.61 0.88
N GLN A 608 20.93 14.66 1.59
CA GLN A 608 20.49 15.88 2.25
C GLN A 608 21.63 16.32 3.18
N THR A 609 22.37 17.34 2.76
CA THR A 609 23.41 17.94 3.57
C THR A 609 22.76 18.49 4.83
N LYS A 610 23.27 18.07 5.99
CA LYS A 610 23.00 18.73 7.27
C LYS A 610 23.11 20.24 7.07
N PRO A 611 22.21 21.07 7.65
CA PRO A 611 22.33 22.52 7.53
C PRO A 611 23.64 22.96 8.19
N THR A 612 24.66 23.23 7.36
CA THR A 612 25.86 23.93 7.81
C THR A 612 25.45 25.32 8.28
N PRO A 613 25.90 25.78 9.47
CA PRO A 613 25.60 27.13 9.92
C PRO A 613 26.23 28.13 8.94
N ASN A 614 25.41 29.10 8.49
CA ASN A 614 25.82 30.16 7.57
C ASN A 614 27.15 30.81 8.02
N PRO A 615 28.18 30.86 7.18
CA PRO A 615 29.28 31.77 7.39
C PRO A 615 28.81 33.18 7.02
N THR A 616 28.95 34.07 7.99
CA THR A 616 28.78 35.53 7.89
C THR A 616 29.48 36.13 6.67
N SER A 617 28.80 37.12 6.08
CA SER A 617 29.25 38.00 5.02
C SER A 617 30.56 38.74 5.32
N SER A 618 31.54 38.72 4.40
CA SER A 618 32.38 39.90 4.12
C SER A 618 33.24 39.77 2.85
N SER A 619 33.13 40.81 2.02
CA SER A 619 34.17 41.47 1.19
C SER A 619 34.73 40.82 -0.10
N GLN A 620 34.84 41.72 -1.09
CA GLN A 620 35.21 41.61 -2.52
C GLN A 620 36.62 41.07 -2.86
N PRO A 621 36.88 40.75 -4.15
CA PRO A 621 38.12 40.15 -4.64
C PRO A 621 39.13 41.16 -5.22
N PRO A 622 40.37 40.73 -5.54
CA PRO A 622 41.15 41.37 -6.59
C PRO A 622 41.61 40.40 -7.71
N PRO A 623 42.06 40.93 -8.88
CA PRO A 623 42.28 40.18 -10.12
C PRO A 623 43.78 40.00 -10.48
N SER A 624 44.12 38.94 -11.22
CA SER A 624 45.26 38.86 -12.19
C SER A 624 45.42 37.39 -12.64
N SER A 625 45.02 37.00 -13.86
CA SER A 625 45.81 37.00 -15.12
C SER A 625 46.98 36.00 -15.15
N SER A 626 46.81 34.87 -15.84
CA SER A 626 47.62 34.46 -17.00
C SER A 626 47.07 33.18 -17.67
N PRO A 627 47.25 33.01 -19.00
CA PRO A 627 46.51 32.06 -19.83
C PRO A 627 47.25 30.72 -19.96
N THR A 628 46.59 29.66 -20.44
CA THR A 628 46.82 29.01 -21.76
C THR A 628 46.05 27.66 -21.83
N ILE A 629 45.52 27.36 -23.04
CA ILE A 629 45.15 26.06 -23.62
C ILE A 629 43.68 25.60 -23.49
N THR A 630 42.87 26.08 -24.44
CA THR A 630 41.78 25.37 -25.17
C THR A 630 42.24 23.97 -25.63
N SER A 631 41.46 22.89 -25.69
CA SER A 631 40.02 22.62 -25.67
C SER A 631 39.83 21.11 -25.79
N GLY A 632 38.90 20.52 -25.03
CA GLY A 632 38.31 19.20 -25.29
C GLY A 632 36.83 19.28 -24.87
N PRO A 633 35.90 18.58 -25.54
CA PRO A 633 34.48 18.84 -25.38
C PRO A 633 34.08 18.49 -23.94
N THR A 634 33.77 19.51 -23.16
CA THR A 634 33.08 19.34 -21.89
C THR A 634 31.76 18.68 -22.19
N CYS A 635 31.67 17.40 -21.86
CA CYS A 635 30.40 16.68 -21.77
C CYS A 635 29.47 17.57 -20.95
N SER A 636 28.44 18.10 -21.61
CA SER A 636 27.36 18.82 -20.95
C SER A 636 26.87 17.96 -19.80
N LYS A 637 26.87 18.51 -18.58
CA LYS A 637 26.24 17.86 -17.42
C LYS A 637 24.89 17.29 -17.89
N PRO A 638 24.63 15.99 -17.71
CA PRO A 638 23.33 15.45 -18.07
C PRO A 638 22.27 16.22 -17.26
N PRO A 639 21.08 16.47 -17.82
CA PRO A 639 19.93 16.89 -17.02
C PRO A 639 19.83 15.91 -15.85
N SER A 640 19.61 16.44 -14.63
CA SER A 640 19.61 15.66 -13.39
C SER A 640 18.88 14.34 -13.59
N THR A 641 19.62 13.24 -13.65
CA THR A 641 19.02 11.91 -13.77
C THR A 641 18.13 11.72 -12.55
N PRO A 642 16.85 11.34 -12.70
CA PRO A 642 16.00 11.08 -11.56
C PRO A 642 16.65 10.01 -10.69
N SER A 643 16.55 10.16 -9.36
CA SER A 643 16.98 9.13 -8.42
C SER A 643 16.09 7.91 -8.58
N ALA A 644 16.64 6.71 -8.38
CA ALA A 644 15.84 5.49 -8.41
C ALA A 644 14.75 5.50 -7.32
N ASP A 645 13.63 4.82 -7.57
CA ASP A 645 12.56 4.65 -6.58
C ASP A 645 12.86 3.49 -5.62
N LEU A 646 13.52 2.44 -6.12
CA LEU A 646 14.01 1.31 -5.31
C LEU A 646 15.41 0.89 -5.76
N GLU A 647 16.20 0.36 -4.82
CA GLU A 647 17.54 -0.13 -5.09
C GLU A 647 17.84 -1.43 -4.34
N TYR A 648 18.37 -2.43 -5.06
CA TYR A 648 18.89 -3.67 -4.47
C TYR A 648 20.40 -3.75 -4.67
N LEU A 649 21.10 -4.11 -3.60
CA LEU A 649 22.48 -4.54 -3.67
C LEU A 649 22.51 -6.03 -4.04
N TYR A 650 23.00 -6.34 -5.23
CA TYR A 650 23.29 -7.71 -5.62
C TYR A 650 24.68 -8.09 -5.13
N PHE A 651 24.80 -9.23 -4.46
CA PHE A 651 26.07 -9.84 -4.12
C PHE A 651 26.02 -11.33 -4.42
N GLU A 652 27.08 -11.87 -5.01
CA GLU A 652 27.22 -13.31 -5.21
C GLU A 652 28.54 -13.83 -4.67
N GLU A 653 28.52 -15.07 -4.23
CA GLU A 653 29.72 -15.83 -3.92
C GLU A 653 29.54 -17.32 -4.24
N GLY A 654 30.64 -17.98 -4.60
CA GLY A 654 30.61 -19.41 -4.90
C GLY A 654 31.98 -19.94 -5.30
N GLN A 655 32.03 -21.24 -5.56
CA GLN A 655 33.22 -21.91 -6.05
C GLN A 655 33.12 -22.12 -7.56
N PHE A 656 34.07 -21.56 -8.31
CA PHE A 656 34.21 -21.79 -9.74
C PHE A 656 35.18 -22.95 -9.98
N LEU A 657 34.71 -23.98 -10.67
CA LEU A 657 35.48 -25.12 -11.14
C LEU A 657 35.77 -24.95 -12.63
N THR A 658 37.05 -24.80 -12.99
CA THR A 658 37.46 -24.73 -14.39
C THR A 658 37.37 -26.09 -15.06
N SER A 659 37.26 -26.12 -16.39
CA SER A 659 37.24 -27.34 -17.19
C SER A 659 38.52 -28.19 -17.07
N PHE A 660 39.62 -27.60 -16.60
CA PHE A 660 40.89 -28.30 -16.34
C PHE A 660 41.10 -28.64 -14.85
N GLY A 661 40.05 -28.55 -14.03
CA GLY A 661 40.03 -29.06 -12.65
C GLY A 661 40.59 -28.13 -11.58
N ALA A 662 40.82 -26.85 -11.88
CA ALA A 662 41.19 -25.86 -10.86
C ALA A 662 39.95 -25.26 -10.21
N THR A 663 40.00 -24.99 -8.90
CA THR A 663 38.91 -24.34 -8.16
C THR A 663 39.34 -22.99 -7.64
N MET A 664 38.46 -21.99 -7.73
CA MET A 664 38.66 -20.66 -7.15
C MET A 664 37.38 -20.10 -6.56
N ASN A 665 37.51 -19.32 -5.50
CA ASN A 665 36.39 -18.56 -4.96
C ASN A 665 36.11 -17.36 -5.87
N ALA A 666 34.86 -17.17 -6.25
CA ALA A 666 34.42 -16.04 -7.05
C ALA A 666 33.45 -15.19 -6.23
N LYS A 667 33.62 -13.88 -6.31
CA LYS A 667 32.70 -12.88 -5.73
C LYS A 667 32.41 -11.80 -6.74
N ARG A 668 31.15 -11.37 -6.87
CA ARG A 668 30.75 -10.22 -7.68
C ARG A 668 29.66 -9.42 -6.99
N SER A 669 29.58 -8.15 -7.30
CA SER A 669 28.53 -7.26 -6.81
C SER A 669 28.05 -6.34 -7.92
N TYR A 670 26.76 -6.02 -7.89
CA TYR A 670 26.08 -5.10 -8.80
C TYR A 670 25.03 -4.31 -8.01
N VAL A 671 24.58 -3.19 -8.57
CA VAL A 671 23.47 -2.42 -8.02
C VAL A 671 22.33 -2.42 -9.03
N TYR A 672 21.16 -2.89 -8.58
CA TYR A 672 19.93 -2.94 -9.38
C TYR A 672 19.04 -1.78 -8.95
N ARG A 673 18.60 -0.96 -9.91
CA ARG A 673 17.74 0.21 -9.66
C ARG A 673 16.45 0.10 -10.43
N TYR A 674 15.34 0.40 -9.77
CA TYR A 674 14.02 0.49 -10.40
C TYR A 674 13.55 1.94 -10.45
N PHE A 675 12.97 2.33 -11.59
CA PHE A 675 12.36 3.64 -11.81
C PHE A 675 10.88 3.47 -12.15
N GLU A 676 9.98 4.00 -11.34
CA GLU A 676 8.53 3.82 -11.47
C GLU A 676 7.95 4.57 -12.67
N GLU A 677 8.45 5.78 -12.94
CA GLU A 677 7.98 6.63 -14.03
C GLU A 677 8.14 5.91 -15.38
N THR A 678 9.37 5.51 -15.69
CA THR A 678 9.72 4.77 -16.92
C THR A 678 9.41 3.28 -16.84
N ASP A 679 9.18 2.75 -15.63
CA ASP A 679 8.98 1.33 -15.33
C ASP A 679 10.10 0.47 -15.94
N CYS A 680 11.33 0.68 -15.48
CA CYS A 680 12.50 -0.03 -15.98
C CYS A 680 13.45 -0.43 -14.85
N ILE A 681 14.31 -1.42 -15.14
CA ILE A 681 15.37 -1.87 -14.23
C ILE A 681 16.73 -1.58 -14.87
N ASP A 682 17.57 -0.84 -14.16
CA ASP A 682 18.95 -0.56 -14.56
C ASP A 682 19.92 -1.34 -13.67
N LEU A 683 20.96 -1.91 -14.29
CA LEU A 683 22.06 -2.57 -13.60
C LEU A 683 23.29 -1.68 -13.67
N TRP A 684 24.00 -1.60 -12.55
CA TRP A 684 25.24 -0.85 -12.38
C TRP A 684 26.32 -1.78 -11.84
N PHE A 685 27.56 -1.59 -12.28
CA PHE A 685 28.69 -2.23 -11.62
C PHE A 685 28.85 -1.68 -10.20
N ALA A 686 29.33 -2.51 -9.27
CA ALA A 686 29.73 -2.06 -7.95
C ALA A 686 31.25 -1.83 -7.89
N LYS A 687 31.69 -0.91 -7.03
CA LYS A 687 33.10 -0.68 -6.72
C LYS A 687 33.71 -1.87 -5.98
N GLN A 688 35.02 -1.81 -5.74
CA GLN A 688 35.76 -2.85 -5.01
C GLN A 688 35.33 -3.01 -3.54
N ASP A 689 34.60 -2.04 -2.97
CA ASP A 689 33.95 -2.17 -1.67
C ASP A 689 32.72 -3.09 -1.69
N TYR A 690 32.31 -3.55 -2.88
CA TYR A 690 31.13 -4.36 -3.15
C TYR A 690 29.79 -3.73 -2.75
N LEU A 691 29.76 -2.46 -2.36
CA LEU A 691 28.57 -1.76 -1.88
C LEU A 691 28.21 -0.56 -2.76
N THR A 692 29.20 0.21 -3.18
CA THR A 692 28.98 1.49 -3.86
C THR A 692 28.75 1.28 -5.35
N ALA A 693 27.71 1.88 -5.92
CA ALA A 693 27.51 1.89 -7.37
C ALA A 693 28.68 2.62 -8.06
N ASP A 694 29.18 2.04 -9.15
CA ASP A 694 30.28 2.59 -9.94
C ASP A 694 29.75 3.25 -11.21
N TYR A 695 29.67 2.52 -12.32
CA TYR A 695 29.14 3.01 -13.58
C TYR A 695 28.02 2.12 -14.12
N PHE A 696 27.17 2.71 -14.95
CA PHE A 696 26.03 2.05 -15.57
C PHE A 696 26.51 0.85 -16.41
N PHE A 697 25.86 -0.29 -16.24
CA PHE A 697 26.10 -1.47 -17.04
C PHE A 697 25.10 -1.51 -18.20
N HIS A 698 23.84 -1.83 -17.91
CA HIS A 698 22.78 -1.86 -18.92
C HIS A 698 21.38 -1.78 -18.32
N ARG A 699 20.40 -1.50 -19.19
CA ARG A 699 18.96 -1.51 -18.90
C ARG A 699 18.33 -2.83 -19.32
N VAL A 700 17.44 -3.37 -18.48
CA VAL A 700 16.67 -4.59 -18.77
C VAL A 700 15.43 -4.22 -19.57
N GLU A 701 15.40 -4.55 -20.87
CA GLU A 701 14.29 -4.21 -21.76
C GLU A 701 13.36 -5.42 -21.96
N PHE A 702 12.16 -5.34 -21.40
CA PHE A 702 11.17 -6.41 -21.47
C PHE A 702 10.50 -6.49 -22.84
N ARG A 703 10.38 -7.71 -23.35
CA ARG A 703 9.68 -8.00 -24.61
C ARG A 703 8.29 -8.55 -24.31
N VAL A 704 7.27 -7.93 -24.90
CA VAL A 704 5.91 -8.46 -24.87
C VAL A 704 5.88 -9.80 -25.61
N PRO A 705 5.35 -10.89 -25.01
CA PRO A 705 5.21 -12.16 -25.70
C PRO A 705 4.40 -12.00 -27.00
N ASP A 706 4.85 -12.61 -28.10
CA ASP A 706 4.28 -12.40 -29.44
C ASP A 706 2.75 -12.61 -29.46
N GLY A 707 2.01 -11.56 -29.82
CA GLY A 707 0.54 -11.54 -29.84
C GLY A 707 -0.12 -12.35 -30.96
N GLY A 708 0.66 -13.02 -31.82
CA GLY A 708 0.15 -13.74 -33.01
C GLY A 708 -0.38 -15.16 -32.75
N GLY A 709 -0.08 -15.77 -31.60
CA GLY A 709 -0.47 -17.17 -31.30
C GLY A 709 -0.99 -17.43 -29.88
N GLY A 710 -1.13 -16.37 -29.07
CA GLY A 710 -1.48 -16.44 -27.64
C GLY A 710 -0.36 -17.02 -26.76
N LYS A 711 -0.24 -16.54 -25.51
CA LYS A 711 0.78 -17.00 -24.54
C LYS A 711 0.72 -18.51 -24.34
N ARG A 712 1.85 -19.21 -24.35
CA ARG A 712 1.92 -20.64 -23.99
C ARG A 712 2.18 -20.79 -22.49
N ALA A 713 1.61 -21.82 -21.86
CA ALA A 713 1.70 -22.03 -20.42
C ALA A 713 3.14 -21.99 -19.88
N GLY A 714 4.11 -22.56 -20.60
CA GLY A 714 5.52 -22.59 -20.19
C GLY A 714 6.37 -21.37 -20.57
N GLU A 715 5.83 -20.37 -21.28
CA GLU A 715 6.64 -19.24 -21.78
C GLU A 715 6.97 -18.23 -20.67
N PRO A 716 8.26 -17.93 -20.42
CA PRO A 716 8.69 -16.94 -19.44
C PRO A 716 8.51 -15.51 -19.98
N TRP A 717 8.54 -14.54 -19.07
CA TRP A 717 8.83 -13.16 -19.47
C TRP A 717 10.28 -13.07 -19.94
N ARG A 718 10.50 -12.51 -21.14
CA ARG A 718 11.83 -12.31 -21.70
C ARG A 718 12.23 -10.84 -21.62
N ALA A 719 13.49 -10.60 -21.34
CA ALA A 719 14.09 -9.28 -21.49
C ALA A 719 15.46 -9.38 -22.13
N VAL A 720 15.92 -8.30 -22.76
CA VAL A 720 17.21 -8.25 -23.45
C VAL A 720 17.94 -6.94 -23.18
N SER A 721 19.22 -6.92 -23.52
CA SER A 721 20.00 -5.69 -23.68
C SER A 721 21.17 -5.95 -24.63
N SER A 722 21.59 -4.96 -25.39
CA SER A 722 22.82 -5.03 -26.21
C SER A 722 23.56 -3.71 -26.12
N HIS A 723 24.80 -3.71 -25.64
CA HIS A 723 25.58 -2.48 -25.44
C HIS A 723 27.09 -2.73 -25.51
N LEU A 724 27.81 -1.74 -26.03
CA LEU A 724 29.27 -1.75 -26.07
C LEU A 724 29.80 -1.30 -24.72
N CYS A 725 30.62 -2.13 -24.08
CA CYS A 725 31.29 -1.77 -22.85
C CYS A 725 32.81 -1.80 -23.10
N ILE A 726 33.41 -0.61 -23.22
CA ILE A 726 34.81 -0.40 -23.60
C ILE A 726 35.06 -0.94 -25.02
N GLU A 727 35.63 -2.13 -25.18
CA GLU A 727 35.94 -2.78 -26.47
C GLU A 727 35.12 -4.05 -26.71
N ASP A 728 34.29 -4.46 -25.74
CA ASP A 728 33.55 -5.71 -25.78
C ASP A 728 32.05 -5.45 -25.98
N MET A 729 31.46 -6.20 -26.90
CA MET A 729 30.04 -6.19 -27.18
C MET A 729 29.34 -7.18 -26.25
N TYR A 730 28.42 -6.68 -25.41
CA TYR A 730 27.62 -7.48 -24.49
C TYR A 730 26.21 -7.64 -25.04
N ASP A 731 25.83 -8.87 -25.37
CA ASP A 731 24.45 -9.26 -25.64
C ASP A 731 23.90 -10.01 -24.43
N VAL A 732 22.89 -9.45 -23.79
CA VAL A 732 22.30 -9.98 -22.55
C VAL A 732 20.86 -10.42 -22.80
N SER A 733 20.50 -11.59 -22.28
CA SER A 733 19.12 -12.06 -22.27
C SER A 733 18.71 -12.58 -20.91
N TYR A 734 17.43 -12.40 -20.58
CA TYR A 734 16.82 -12.81 -19.33
C TYR A 734 15.55 -13.62 -19.60
N GLU A 735 15.29 -14.59 -18.73
CA GLU A 735 14.01 -15.30 -18.67
C GLU A 735 13.52 -15.30 -17.22
N PHE A 736 12.29 -14.85 -16.98
CA PHE A 736 11.66 -14.80 -15.66
C PHE A 736 10.44 -15.72 -15.62
N TYR A 737 10.43 -16.67 -14.70
CA TYR A 737 9.38 -17.69 -14.58
C TYR A 737 8.53 -17.43 -13.35
N PHE A 738 7.31 -16.95 -13.56
CA PHE A 738 6.35 -16.71 -12.49
C PHE A 738 5.48 -17.94 -12.20
N GLY A 739 5.00 -18.04 -10.97
CA GLY A 739 3.81 -18.79 -10.60
C GLY A 739 2.91 -17.84 -9.83
N GLY A 740 1.78 -17.43 -10.41
CA GLY A 740 1.00 -16.31 -9.87
C GLY A 740 1.88 -15.06 -9.71
N ALA A 741 1.88 -14.46 -8.53
CA ALA A 741 2.71 -13.32 -8.21
C ALA A 741 4.17 -13.69 -7.90
N THR A 742 4.47 -14.94 -7.57
CA THR A 742 5.79 -15.40 -7.10
C THR A 742 6.75 -15.63 -8.26
N LEU A 743 7.94 -15.02 -8.21
CA LEU A 743 9.04 -15.35 -9.10
C LEU A 743 9.72 -16.64 -8.59
N GLU A 744 9.53 -17.75 -9.31
CA GLU A 744 10.00 -19.08 -8.90
C GLU A 744 11.47 -19.31 -9.32
N SER A 745 11.86 -18.81 -10.51
CA SER A 745 13.23 -18.89 -11.03
C SER A 745 13.47 -17.84 -12.11
N TRP A 746 14.73 -17.53 -12.37
CA TRP A 746 15.12 -16.69 -13.50
C TRP A 746 16.49 -17.05 -14.06
N THR A 747 16.76 -16.62 -15.29
CA THR A 747 18.05 -16.80 -15.96
C THR A 747 18.60 -15.47 -16.43
N ALA A 748 19.93 -15.38 -16.49
CA ALA A 748 20.63 -14.26 -17.13
C ALA A 748 21.79 -14.83 -17.94
N GLU A 749 21.73 -14.65 -19.25
CA GLU A 749 22.76 -15.09 -20.19
C GLU A 749 23.46 -13.88 -20.80
N TYR A 750 24.79 -13.88 -20.72
CA TYR A 750 25.67 -12.85 -21.25
C TYR A 750 26.54 -13.46 -22.33
N THR A 751 26.40 -13.01 -23.58
CA THR A 751 27.32 -13.32 -24.66
C THR A 751 28.23 -12.12 -24.87
N VAL A 752 29.53 -12.33 -24.70
CA VAL A 752 30.54 -11.27 -24.75
C VAL A 752 31.46 -11.54 -25.91
N LYS A 753 31.56 -10.57 -26.83
CA LYS A 753 32.44 -10.63 -28.01
C LYS A 753 33.28 -9.38 -28.12
N GLY A 754 34.59 -9.53 -28.15
CA GLY A 754 35.56 -8.45 -28.33
C GLY A 754 36.92 -8.99 -28.72
N PRO A 755 37.93 -8.12 -28.90
CA PRO A 755 39.26 -8.51 -29.39
C PRO A 755 39.96 -9.59 -28.54
N GLN A 756 39.66 -9.63 -27.24
CA GLN A 756 40.27 -10.54 -26.26
C GLN A 756 39.25 -11.39 -25.49
N LYS A 757 37.96 -11.34 -25.86
CA LYS A 757 36.88 -12.05 -25.18
C LYS A 757 35.92 -12.66 -26.20
N ASP A 758 35.67 -13.95 -26.08
CA ASP A 758 34.60 -14.65 -26.81
C ASP A 758 34.07 -15.77 -25.91
N TYR A 759 33.07 -15.43 -25.10
CA TYR A 759 32.48 -16.37 -24.16
C TYR A 759 30.99 -16.09 -23.92
N THR A 760 30.30 -17.13 -23.47
CA THR A 760 28.93 -17.06 -22.98
C THR A 760 28.88 -17.46 -21.50
N ILE A 761 28.26 -16.63 -20.67
CA ILE A 761 27.94 -16.94 -19.27
C ILE A 761 26.44 -17.15 -19.16
N ARG A 762 26.00 -18.34 -18.77
CA ARG A 762 24.59 -18.61 -18.44
C ARG A 762 24.44 -18.77 -16.94
N ASN A 763 23.65 -17.90 -16.33
CA ASN A 763 23.29 -17.97 -14.92
C ASN A 763 21.86 -18.49 -14.78
N VAL A 764 21.65 -19.44 -13.87
CA VAL A 764 20.34 -19.95 -13.48
C VAL A 764 20.18 -19.72 -11.98
N TYR A 765 19.11 -19.02 -11.63
CA TYR A 765 18.76 -18.67 -10.26
C TYR A 765 17.48 -19.40 -9.86
N THR A 766 17.56 -20.21 -8.80
CA THR A 766 16.41 -20.90 -8.22
C THR A 766 16.28 -20.56 -6.75
N ARG A 767 15.05 -20.57 -6.23
CA ARG A 767 14.84 -20.39 -4.79
C ARG A 767 15.53 -21.56 -4.04
N PRO A 768 16.23 -21.29 -2.92
CA PRO A 768 16.83 -22.34 -2.11
C PRO A 768 15.78 -23.37 -1.68
N THR A 769 16.15 -24.65 -1.67
CA THR A 769 15.30 -25.70 -1.08
C THR A 769 15.19 -25.43 0.41
N LEU A 770 13.97 -25.41 0.94
CA LEU A 770 13.75 -25.27 2.38
C LEU A 770 14.39 -26.47 3.07
N VAL A 771 15.34 -26.20 3.97
CA VAL A 771 15.93 -27.21 4.87
C VAL A 771 15.05 -27.33 6.11
#